data_AF-A0A264Y4Y3-F1
#
_entry.id   AF-A0A264Y4Y3-F1
#
_cell.length_a   1.000
_cell.length_b   1.000
_cell.length_c   1.000
_cell.angle_alpha   90.00
_cell.angle_beta   90.00
_cell.angle_gamma   90.00
#
_symmetry.space_group_name_H-M   'P 1'
#
loop_
_entity.id
_entity.type
_entity.pdbx_description
1 polymer ?
#
loop_
_entity_poly.entity_id
_entity_poly.type
_entity_poly.pdbx_seq_one_letter_code
_entity_poly.pdbx_strand_id
1 'polypeptide(L)'
;MSVAALTANAQQINGDFDAAWEKCVPWDSKGNTMKKGVQPQGWHMANVVLAGEVGEKVTRSAEDEPANYAVKVNNIYNSAVKQNIPGYFTLGTPWATAETWFTKVRNSDGGVFGGKEFTYHPDAISFEYQRDNSNGTDEQATVLAYLWNGTWTQKDVPGNTEVGVFGWGNATRVDMENRERNVLGMSKTATGGDVTKTEGATLVATIDHAITESTEGEWKTDTIPFVYKEGCETAGVENINVIFSSANYFGPQSDIKAGNSLTVDNVKLIYYHALSSLKPTDNYGYDVDINFSPDTFNYTVESTYDPDWTTVGYTKKGVGATVEAAYDDLTGQYIITVKGEDYDAETNPEAMSVYTIQYQKAAPTLTSLNVAGHEFVTAGSTSTNFTATGNCYTDEVSYVASSEKARVEQTYDEAEHKLTLTVSEAGCPSSVYTVTFEGQSKEAAYQIANADFENWTDDENAKIAEGWNSFDTAAGLFASFASMSPMPQKIEGYKGNGVRIVSKDLWVAYANGNITTGHINMGSTDPTDASNYNFTDRTDVNGNMPFAGRPDAFEVYARFTPGTAKAAADAEQEQPALQGRVQLILHKDAAYHDPEIAEMADEKVGSANVLIPATEEWTKFTGEFSYATDEAPEVQYLLASATTNPVPGASKDDQLDLDELRLIYYSTLKNLQIDGKTVEGFSPEKTEYTIESDNADLLNTITFEKKGVGASVEKNVDPINNVCTITVYGNDYDVNPANKTVYTVKLTSTTSIGSVSADNAANHKTYTLGGVRINKPAAGLYIVDGKKKVVK
;
A
#
# COMPACT_ATOMS: atom_id res chain seq x y z
N MET A 1 14.27 28.00 -34.07
CA MET A 1 14.21 28.01 -35.55
C MET A 1 12.92 28.72 -35.94
N SER A 2 12.98 29.59 -36.94
CA SER A 2 11.89 30.40 -37.47
C SER A 2 11.08 29.62 -38.50
N VAL A 3 9.76 29.49 -38.27
CA VAL A 3 8.69 29.66 -39.26
C VAL A 3 7.45 30.09 -38.45
N ALA A 4 7.09 31.38 -38.49
CA ALA A 4 5.88 31.89 -37.86
C ALA A 4 4.69 31.58 -38.79
N ALA A 5 3.99 30.46 -38.52
CA ALA A 5 2.62 30.29 -38.98
C ALA A 5 1.73 31.11 -38.04
N LEU A 6 0.84 31.94 -38.59
CA LEU A 6 -0.27 32.56 -37.86
C LEU A 6 -1.03 31.46 -37.10
N THR A 7 -0.95 31.47 -35.77
CA THR A 7 -1.67 30.54 -34.89
C THR A 7 -3.14 30.94 -34.87
N ALA A 8 -4.01 30.07 -35.38
CA ALA A 8 -5.39 30.40 -35.72
C ALA A 8 -6.38 30.45 -34.53
N ASN A 9 -5.97 30.20 -33.28
CA ASN A 9 -6.88 30.26 -32.11
C ASN A 9 -6.46 31.19 -30.96
N ALA A 10 -5.29 31.84 -31.02
CA ALA A 10 -5.01 32.96 -30.13
C ALA A 10 -5.83 34.17 -30.58
N GLN A 11 -6.52 34.89 -29.68
CA GLN A 11 -7.10 36.18 -30.07
C GLN A 11 -5.93 37.16 -30.29
N GLN A 12 -5.40 37.16 -31.51
CA GLN A 12 -4.38 38.06 -31.99
C GLN A 12 -5.02 39.24 -32.71
N ILE A 13 -4.21 40.27 -32.92
CA ILE A 13 -4.53 41.40 -33.78
C ILE A 13 -3.81 41.24 -35.11
N ASN A 14 -4.36 41.81 -36.18
CA ASN A 14 -3.75 41.76 -37.52
C ASN A 14 -2.49 42.64 -37.56
N GLY A 15 -1.39 42.16 -36.98
CA GLY A 15 -0.19 42.96 -36.75
C GLY A 15 0.98 42.69 -37.68
N ASP A 16 0.91 41.67 -38.54
CA ASP A 16 1.88 41.46 -39.64
C ASP A 16 1.63 42.41 -40.83
N PHE A 17 0.42 43.00 -40.89
CA PHE A 17 -0.04 43.90 -41.95
C PHE A 17 0.06 43.34 -43.39
N ASP A 18 0.23 42.03 -43.54
CA ASP A 18 0.44 41.34 -44.81
C ASP A 18 -0.87 40.97 -45.51
N ALA A 19 -1.96 40.98 -44.75
CA ALA A 19 -3.32 40.85 -45.26
C ALA A 19 -3.68 41.99 -46.24
N ALA A 20 -4.88 41.89 -46.84
CA ALA A 20 -5.34 42.89 -47.78
C ALA A 20 -5.43 44.29 -47.16
N TRP A 21 -5.01 45.30 -47.93
CA TRP A 21 -5.18 46.72 -47.58
C TRP A 21 -6.39 47.29 -48.30
N GLU A 22 -7.15 48.14 -47.63
CA GLU A 22 -8.34 48.77 -48.15
C GLU A 22 -8.19 50.29 -48.30
N LYS A 23 -9.13 50.92 -49.00
CA LYS A 23 -9.14 52.37 -49.13
C LYS A 23 -9.58 52.99 -47.81
N CYS A 24 -8.77 53.88 -47.25
CA CYS A 24 -9.15 54.59 -46.03
C CYS A 24 -10.21 55.64 -46.35
N VAL A 25 -11.31 55.61 -45.61
CA VAL A 25 -12.38 56.62 -45.63
C VAL A 25 -12.42 57.23 -44.23
N PRO A 26 -11.83 58.43 -44.02
CA PRO A 26 -11.85 59.08 -42.72
C PRO A 26 -13.27 59.23 -42.18
N TRP A 27 -13.48 58.86 -40.92
CA TRP A 27 -14.79 58.99 -40.29
C TRP A 27 -15.11 60.47 -40.02
N ASP A 28 -16.37 60.85 -40.27
CA ASP A 28 -16.94 62.08 -39.73
C ASP A 28 -18.43 61.90 -39.41
N SER A 29 -18.99 62.79 -38.59
CA SER A 29 -20.39 62.76 -38.18
C SER A 29 -21.41 63.05 -39.30
N LYS A 30 -20.95 63.35 -40.53
CA LYS A 30 -21.81 63.58 -41.69
C LYS A 30 -21.85 62.38 -42.65
N GLY A 31 -21.16 61.29 -42.32
CA GLY A 31 -21.12 60.08 -43.15
C GLY A 31 -20.24 60.24 -44.37
N ASN A 32 -19.01 60.74 -44.18
CA ASN A 32 -18.02 60.88 -45.25
C ASN A 32 -17.84 59.60 -46.09
N THR A 33 -17.79 59.77 -47.41
CA THR A 33 -17.49 58.69 -48.38
C THR A 33 -16.21 58.97 -49.18
N MET A 34 -15.50 60.06 -48.90
CA MET A 34 -14.28 60.44 -49.60
C MET A 34 -13.10 59.57 -49.14
N LYS A 35 -12.45 58.95 -50.13
CA LYS A 35 -11.28 58.09 -49.94
C LYS A 35 -10.00 58.94 -49.83
N LYS A 36 -9.16 58.63 -48.85
CA LYS A 36 -7.86 59.29 -48.58
C LYS A 36 -6.87 58.23 -48.14
N GLY A 37 -5.93 57.87 -49.01
CA GLY A 37 -4.93 56.83 -48.75
C GLY A 37 -5.50 55.41 -48.62
N VAL A 38 -4.69 54.55 -48.00
CA VAL A 38 -4.98 53.14 -47.74
C VAL A 38 -4.73 52.79 -46.27
N GLN A 39 -5.35 51.72 -45.79
CA GLN A 39 -5.18 51.21 -44.42
C GLN A 39 -5.18 49.67 -44.41
N PRO A 40 -4.50 49.01 -43.44
CA PRO A 40 -4.61 47.57 -43.27
C PRO A 40 -6.03 47.21 -42.81
N GLN A 41 -6.57 46.08 -43.28
CA GLN A 41 -7.88 45.64 -42.84
C GLN A 41 -7.91 45.44 -41.31
N GLY A 42 -8.92 46.03 -40.66
CA GLY A 42 -9.08 46.01 -39.20
C GLY A 42 -8.29 47.08 -38.45
N TRP A 43 -7.52 47.92 -39.15
CA TRP A 43 -6.86 49.11 -38.62
C TRP A 43 -7.31 50.37 -39.36
N HIS A 44 -7.27 51.50 -38.68
CA HIS A 44 -7.70 52.78 -39.21
C HIS A 44 -6.58 53.81 -39.13
N MET A 45 -6.31 54.47 -40.26
CA MET A 45 -5.37 55.58 -40.35
C MET A 45 -6.04 56.88 -39.95
N ALA A 46 -5.33 57.75 -39.21
CA ALA A 46 -5.82 59.08 -38.85
C ALA A 46 -5.76 60.10 -40.01
N ASN A 47 -6.10 59.66 -41.23
CA ASN A 47 -6.15 60.52 -42.40
C ASN A 47 -7.28 61.54 -42.23
N VAL A 48 -7.05 62.79 -42.66
CA VAL A 48 -8.04 63.87 -42.53
C VAL A 48 -8.39 64.40 -43.91
N VAL A 49 -9.68 64.41 -44.25
CA VAL A 49 -10.21 64.77 -45.59
C VAL A 49 -9.60 66.06 -46.14
N LEU A 50 -9.52 67.10 -45.30
CA LEU A 50 -9.07 68.45 -45.66
C LEU A 50 -7.56 68.68 -45.43
N ALA A 51 -6.84 67.74 -44.84
CA ALA A 51 -5.44 67.94 -44.46
C ALA A 51 -4.44 67.09 -45.24
N GLY A 52 -4.82 65.85 -45.59
CA GLY A 52 -3.94 64.94 -46.30
C GLY A 52 -3.89 63.54 -45.70
N GLU A 53 -3.02 62.73 -46.28
CA GLU A 53 -2.73 61.36 -45.87
C GLU A 53 -1.57 61.40 -44.86
N VAL A 54 -1.78 60.86 -43.66
CA VAL A 54 -0.74 60.74 -42.63
C VAL A 54 -0.08 59.36 -42.64
N GLY A 55 -0.77 58.35 -43.19
CA GLY A 55 -0.32 56.97 -43.26
C GLY A 55 -0.04 56.50 -44.68
N GLU A 56 0.99 55.68 -44.84
CA GLU A 56 1.35 55.01 -46.09
C GLU A 56 1.71 53.54 -45.86
N LYS A 57 1.56 52.74 -46.93
CA LYS A 57 1.96 51.34 -46.97
C LYS A 57 3.43 51.23 -47.36
N VAL A 58 4.24 50.57 -46.55
CA VAL A 58 5.66 50.32 -46.83
C VAL A 58 5.85 48.84 -47.19
N THR A 59 6.55 48.56 -48.28
CA THR A 59 6.96 47.19 -48.65
C THR A 59 8.34 46.89 -48.07
N ARG A 60 8.45 45.82 -47.28
CA ARG A 60 9.71 45.34 -46.70
C ARG A 60 10.34 44.20 -47.51
N SER A 61 9.53 43.41 -48.22
CA SER A 61 10.03 42.28 -49.01
C SER A 61 10.73 42.73 -50.29
N ALA A 62 11.70 41.93 -50.74
CA ALA A 62 12.32 42.08 -52.05
C ALA A 62 11.31 41.73 -53.17
N GLU A 63 11.60 42.19 -54.39
CA GLU A 63 10.85 41.77 -55.58
C GLU A 63 10.93 40.22 -55.69
N ASP A 64 9.78 39.56 -55.80
CA ASP A 64 9.56 38.09 -55.83
C ASP A 64 9.48 37.33 -54.49
N GLU A 65 9.59 37.99 -53.34
CA GLU A 65 9.31 37.39 -52.01
C GLU A 65 7.83 37.54 -51.62
N PRO A 66 7.31 36.72 -50.67
CA PRO A 66 5.98 36.92 -50.11
C PRO A 66 5.77 38.38 -49.66
N ALA A 67 4.54 38.86 -49.81
CA ALA A 67 4.17 40.19 -49.36
C ALA A 67 4.55 40.36 -47.87
N ASN A 68 5.39 41.35 -47.59
CA ASN A 68 5.79 41.78 -46.25
C ASN A 68 5.60 43.30 -46.19
N TYR A 69 4.61 43.76 -45.43
CA TYR A 69 4.19 45.15 -45.38
C TYR A 69 4.27 45.73 -43.98
N ALA A 70 4.62 47.01 -43.89
CA ALA A 70 4.58 47.75 -42.64
C ALA A 70 3.70 49.00 -42.77
N VAL A 71 3.23 49.48 -41.62
CA VAL A 71 2.49 50.74 -41.51
C VAL A 71 3.46 51.86 -41.18
N LYS A 72 3.55 52.87 -42.03
CA LYS A 72 4.28 54.10 -41.71
C LYS A 72 3.33 55.26 -41.52
N VAL A 73 3.45 55.96 -40.40
CA VAL A 73 2.73 57.20 -40.10
C VAL A 73 3.69 58.36 -39.95
N ASN A 74 3.32 59.50 -40.51
CA ASN A 74 4.11 60.72 -40.54
C ASN A 74 3.30 61.89 -39.99
N ASN A 75 3.94 62.75 -39.22
CA ASN A 75 3.39 64.05 -38.87
C ASN A 75 3.38 64.95 -40.12
N ILE A 76 2.23 65.54 -40.45
CA ILE A 76 2.08 66.39 -41.65
C ILE A 76 1.80 67.84 -41.30
N TYR A 77 2.25 68.77 -42.14
CA TYR A 77 1.88 70.18 -42.05
C TYR A 77 0.68 70.48 -42.95
N ASN A 78 -0.45 70.87 -42.35
CA ASN A 78 -1.61 71.33 -43.09
C ASN A 78 -1.46 72.82 -43.44
N SER A 79 -1.18 73.12 -44.70
CA SER A 79 -0.98 74.47 -45.20
C SER A 79 -2.26 75.33 -45.23
N ALA A 80 -3.45 74.72 -45.27
CA ALA A 80 -4.73 75.43 -45.35
C ALA A 80 -5.13 76.08 -44.01
N VAL A 81 -4.80 75.44 -42.89
CA VAL A 81 -5.08 75.94 -41.53
C VAL A 81 -3.82 76.21 -40.70
N LYS A 82 -2.63 76.06 -41.29
CA LYS A 82 -1.31 76.32 -40.70
C LYS A 82 -1.07 75.57 -39.38
N GLN A 83 -1.34 74.27 -39.39
CA GLN A 83 -1.23 73.40 -38.22
C GLN A 83 -0.49 72.10 -38.54
N ASN A 84 0.32 71.64 -37.60
CA ASN A 84 0.87 70.29 -37.63
C ASN A 84 -0.18 69.29 -37.14
N ILE A 85 -0.25 68.15 -37.80
CA ILE A 85 -1.20 67.07 -37.53
C ILE A 85 -0.39 65.81 -37.22
N PRO A 86 -0.69 65.11 -36.11
CA PRO A 86 0.04 63.91 -35.76
C PRO A 86 -0.33 62.75 -36.68
N GLY A 87 0.66 61.96 -37.08
CA GLY A 87 0.44 60.68 -37.73
C GLY A 87 0.15 59.61 -36.68
N TYR A 88 -0.94 58.87 -36.82
CA TYR A 88 -1.20 57.67 -36.03
C TYR A 88 -2.14 56.70 -36.75
N PHE A 89 -2.11 55.45 -36.31
CA PHE A 89 -3.05 54.41 -36.72
C PHE A 89 -3.48 53.58 -35.52
N THR A 90 -4.65 52.95 -35.62
CA THR A 90 -5.32 52.36 -34.45
C THR A 90 -6.32 51.25 -34.81
N LEU A 91 -6.65 50.38 -33.85
CA LEU A 91 -7.76 49.42 -33.96
C LEU A 91 -9.13 50.10 -33.82
N GLY A 92 -9.22 51.22 -33.11
CA GLY A 92 -10.44 52.02 -32.99
C GLY A 92 -10.70 52.91 -34.21
N THR A 93 -11.65 53.83 -34.09
CA THR A 93 -12.02 54.77 -35.15
C THR A 93 -11.44 56.17 -34.87
N PRO A 94 -10.47 56.66 -35.68
CA PRO A 94 -10.00 58.03 -35.62
C PRO A 94 -11.12 59.02 -35.92
N TRP A 95 -11.14 60.13 -35.19
CA TRP A 95 -12.03 61.24 -35.48
C TRP A 95 -11.31 62.57 -35.24
N ALA A 96 -11.75 63.60 -35.96
CA ALA A 96 -11.24 64.95 -35.80
C ALA A 96 -12.35 65.97 -36.08
N THR A 97 -12.28 67.12 -35.42
CA THR A 97 -13.18 68.24 -35.63
C THR A 97 -12.45 69.56 -35.60
N ALA A 98 -12.99 70.53 -36.31
CA ALA A 98 -12.60 71.92 -36.26
C ALA A 98 -13.74 72.77 -36.83
N GLU A 99 -14.11 73.84 -36.13
CA GLU A 99 -15.00 74.87 -36.68
C GLU A 99 -14.16 76.04 -37.16
N THR A 100 -14.29 76.40 -38.43
CA THR A 100 -13.51 77.50 -38.99
C THR A 100 -14.37 78.69 -39.41
N TRP A 101 -13.79 79.90 -39.30
CA TRP A 101 -14.26 81.09 -39.99
C TRP A 101 -13.11 81.62 -40.85
N PHE A 102 -13.19 81.39 -42.16
CA PHE A 102 -12.04 81.47 -43.07
C PHE A 102 -10.86 80.61 -42.56
N THR A 103 -9.77 81.23 -42.12
CA THR A 103 -8.54 80.57 -41.64
C THR A 103 -8.42 80.50 -40.12
N LYS A 104 -9.38 81.09 -39.37
CA LYS A 104 -9.41 80.99 -37.91
C LYS A 104 -10.07 79.68 -37.50
N VAL A 105 -9.49 79.00 -36.52
CA VAL A 105 -9.95 77.69 -36.01
C VAL A 105 -10.40 77.84 -34.55
N ARG A 106 -11.50 77.18 -34.17
CA ARG A 106 -11.93 76.98 -32.78
C ARG A 106 -12.53 75.58 -32.63
N ASN A 107 -12.80 75.17 -31.39
CA ASN A 107 -13.44 73.89 -31.08
C ASN A 107 -12.75 72.71 -31.77
N SER A 108 -11.41 72.78 -31.90
CA SER A 108 -10.63 71.70 -32.50
C SER A 108 -10.34 70.63 -31.47
N ASP A 109 -10.65 69.39 -31.81
CA ASP A 109 -10.42 68.22 -30.99
C ASP A 109 -10.24 67.01 -31.92
N GLY A 110 -9.76 65.91 -31.35
CA GLY A 110 -9.58 64.66 -32.08
C GLY A 110 -9.13 63.55 -31.15
N GLY A 111 -9.13 62.34 -31.68
CA GLY A 111 -8.78 61.16 -30.91
C GLY A 111 -9.27 59.90 -31.58
N VAL A 112 -9.65 58.92 -30.76
CA VAL A 112 -10.10 57.60 -31.20
C VAL A 112 -11.29 57.17 -30.35
N PHE A 113 -12.35 56.70 -30.99
CA PHE A 113 -13.48 56.10 -30.29
C PHE A 113 -13.70 54.65 -30.73
N GLY A 114 -14.34 53.85 -29.90
CA GLY A 114 -14.47 52.41 -30.10
C GLY A 114 -13.13 51.68 -29.99
N GLY A 115 -13.08 50.49 -30.57
CA GLY A 115 -11.95 49.58 -30.55
C GLY A 115 -12.33 48.27 -31.25
N LYS A 116 -11.62 47.20 -30.90
CA LYS A 116 -11.89 45.85 -31.37
C LYS A 116 -12.47 45.02 -30.22
N GLU A 117 -13.54 44.29 -30.48
CA GLU A 117 -14.06 43.28 -29.54
C GLU A 117 -12.96 42.27 -29.20
N PHE A 118 -12.78 42.01 -27.90
CA PHE A 118 -11.64 41.26 -27.38
C PHE A 118 -11.94 40.69 -25.99
N THR A 119 -11.54 39.46 -25.69
CA THR A 119 -11.90 38.76 -24.46
C THR A 119 -10.73 38.16 -23.69
N TYR A 120 -9.51 38.28 -24.21
CA TYR A 120 -8.31 37.71 -23.61
C TYR A 120 -7.56 38.74 -22.74
N HIS A 121 -6.59 38.25 -21.96
CA HIS A 121 -5.74 38.95 -21.00
C HIS A 121 -4.26 38.81 -21.42
N PRO A 122 -3.83 39.51 -22.48
CA PRO A 122 -2.44 39.52 -22.89
C PRO A 122 -1.55 40.13 -21.80
N ASP A 123 -0.38 39.55 -21.62
CA ASP A 123 0.61 40.00 -20.63
C ASP A 123 1.50 41.10 -21.20
N ALA A 124 1.73 41.14 -22.51
CA ALA A 124 2.51 42.17 -23.19
C ALA A 124 2.08 42.40 -24.64
N ILE A 125 2.58 43.48 -25.25
CA ILE A 125 2.58 43.68 -26.70
C ILE A 125 4.03 43.70 -27.20
N SER A 126 4.33 42.94 -28.26
CA SER A 126 5.60 42.98 -28.97
C SER A 126 5.39 43.54 -30.37
N PHE A 127 6.32 44.34 -30.87
CA PHE A 127 6.26 44.91 -32.21
C PHE A 127 7.66 45.27 -32.71
N GLU A 128 7.81 45.35 -34.03
CA GLU A 128 8.99 45.90 -34.69
C GLU A 128 8.72 47.35 -35.12
N TYR A 129 9.71 48.23 -35.01
CA TYR A 129 9.55 49.62 -35.42
C TYR A 129 10.82 50.25 -36.00
N GLN A 130 10.60 51.29 -36.79
CA GLN A 130 11.59 52.31 -37.15
C GLN A 130 11.06 53.69 -36.75
N ARG A 131 11.93 54.56 -36.26
CA ARG A 131 11.56 55.93 -35.89
C ARG A 131 12.53 56.94 -36.49
N ASP A 132 11.98 57.97 -37.12
CA ASP A 132 12.70 59.16 -37.58
C ASP A 132 12.17 60.39 -36.86
N ASN A 133 13.02 61.04 -36.06
CA ASN A 133 12.75 62.29 -35.36
C ASN A 133 13.68 63.44 -35.79
N SER A 134 14.24 63.37 -36.99
CA SER A 134 15.22 64.35 -37.51
C SER A 134 14.68 65.77 -37.64
N ASN A 135 13.35 65.97 -37.67
CA ASN A 135 12.72 67.30 -37.75
C ASN A 135 12.47 67.94 -36.36
N GLY A 136 12.88 67.27 -35.29
CA GLY A 136 12.95 67.81 -33.93
C GLY A 136 13.05 66.66 -32.93
N THR A 137 14.22 66.55 -32.29
CA THR A 137 14.61 65.36 -31.52
C THR A 137 13.84 65.18 -30.21
N ASP A 138 13.27 66.27 -29.69
CA ASP A 138 12.58 66.30 -28.39
C ASP A 138 11.13 65.79 -28.47
N GLU A 139 10.55 65.66 -29.66
CA GLU A 139 9.21 65.07 -29.84
C GLU A 139 9.27 63.55 -29.68
N GLN A 140 8.47 62.99 -28.78
CA GLN A 140 8.39 61.55 -28.56
C GLN A 140 7.32 60.92 -29.46
N ALA A 141 7.46 59.65 -29.84
CA ALA A 141 6.38 58.85 -30.40
C ALA A 141 5.69 58.07 -29.26
N THR A 142 4.44 57.64 -29.45
CA THR A 142 3.64 56.96 -28.42
C THR A 142 3.12 55.62 -28.90
N VAL A 143 3.24 54.60 -28.05
CA VAL A 143 2.52 53.34 -28.12
C VAL A 143 1.53 53.31 -26.97
N LEU A 144 0.24 53.27 -27.29
CA LEU A 144 -0.85 53.26 -26.34
C LEU A 144 -1.71 52.03 -26.61
N ALA A 145 -1.88 51.15 -25.61
CA ALA A 145 -2.80 50.04 -25.70
C ALA A 145 -3.64 49.95 -24.42
N TYR A 146 -4.89 49.54 -24.53
CA TYR A 146 -5.75 49.40 -23.35
C TYR A 146 -6.84 48.37 -23.57
N LEU A 147 -7.17 47.69 -22.47
CA LEU A 147 -8.21 46.67 -22.35
C LEU A 147 -9.33 47.21 -21.46
N TRP A 148 -10.59 46.97 -21.80
CA TRP A 148 -11.71 47.37 -20.96
C TRP A 148 -12.93 46.47 -21.11
N ASN A 149 -13.85 46.61 -20.16
CA ASN A 149 -15.21 46.09 -20.23
C ASN A 149 -16.24 47.20 -20.03
N GLY A 150 -17.46 46.95 -20.48
CA GLY A 150 -18.53 47.92 -20.48
C GLY A 150 -18.34 49.01 -21.53
N THR A 151 -19.20 50.02 -21.47
CA THR A 151 -19.24 51.10 -22.46
C THR A 151 -19.27 52.46 -21.77
N TRP A 152 -18.43 53.39 -22.26
CA TRP A 152 -18.50 54.81 -21.91
C TRP A 152 -19.13 55.57 -23.06
N THR A 153 -20.12 56.42 -22.80
CA THR A 153 -20.77 57.25 -23.82
C THR A 153 -20.57 58.71 -23.46
N GLN A 154 -19.95 59.48 -24.35
CA GLN A 154 -19.88 60.94 -24.24
C GLN A 154 -20.89 61.58 -25.19
N LYS A 155 -21.75 62.45 -24.64
CA LYS A 155 -22.76 63.14 -25.44
C LYS A 155 -22.18 64.29 -26.26
N ASP A 156 -22.90 64.69 -27.29
CA ASP A 156 -22.71 65.98 -27.98
C ASP A 156 -21.28 66.24 -28.50
N VAL A 157 -20.52 65.21 -28.89
CA VAL A 157 -19.16 65.36 -29.41
C VAL A 157 -19.20 65.91 -30.85
N PRO A 158 -18.56 67.05 -31.16
CA PRO A 158 -18.51 67.55 -32.52
C PRO A 158 -17.64 66.63 -33.38
N GLY A 159 -18.24 65.94 -34.36
CA GLY A 159 -17.59 64.82 -35.06
C GLY A 159 -17.11 65.12 -36.49
N ASN A 160 -17.16 66.36 -36.96
CA ASN A 160 -16.68 66.72 -38.30
C ASN A 160 -16.00 68.09 -38.32
N THR A 161 -15.17 68.33 -39.34
CA THR A 161 -14.65 69.68 -39.64
C THR A 161 -15.66 70.46 -40.46
N GLU A 162 -15.98 71.69 -40.03
CA GLU A 162 -16.96 72.57 -40.71
C GLU A 162 -16.35 73.93 -41.05
N VAL A 163 -16.41 74.30 -42.34
CA VAL A 163 -15.88 75.57 -42.84
C VAL A 163 -16.99 76.61 -43.03
N GLY A 164 -16.91 77.71 -42.28
CA GLY A 164 -17.82 78.86 -42.44
C GLY A 164 -17.20 80.02 -43.22
N VAL A 165 -17.93 80.54 -44.22
CA VAL A 165 -17.50 81.66 -45.07
C VAL A 165 -18.04 83.01 -44.58
N PHE A 166 -19.27 83.05 -44.06
CA PHE A 166 -19.93 84.27 -43.58
C PHE A 166 -20.16 84.29 -42.06
N GLY A 167 -19.51 83.36 -41.34
CA GLY A 167 -19.56 83.16 -39.90
C GLY A 167 -18.75 81.91 -39.52
N TRP A 168 -18.78 81.52 -38.25
CA TRP A 168 -18.19 80.24 -37.82
C TRP A 168 -18.98 79.05 -38.37
N GLY A 169 -18.27 78.03 -38.85
CA GLY A 169 -18.85 76.71 -39.10
C GLY A 169 -19.47 76.13 -37.82
N ASN A 170 -20.42 75.22 -37.98
CA ASN A 170 -21.09 74.53 -36.88
C ASN A 170 -20.99 73.02 -37.11
N ALA A 171 -20.18 72.34 -36.29
CA ALA A 171 -19.97 70.91 -36.44
C ALA A 171 -21.22 70.11 -36.01
N THR A 172 -21.49 69.03 -36.73
CA THR A 172 -22.53 68.05 -36.39
C THR A 172 -22.06 67.26 -35.18
N ARG A 173 -22.86 67.29 -34.12
CA ARG A 173 -22.59 66.64 -32.84
C ARG A 173 -23.26 65.27 -32.77
N VAL A 174 -22.56 64.31 -32.20
CA VAL A 174 -23.02 62.93 -32.01
C VAL A 174 -22.63 62.42 -30.63
N ASP A 175 -23.34 61.42 -30.14
CA ASP A 175 -22.89 60.65 -28.98
C ASP A 175 -21.79 59.68 -29.44
N MET A 176 -20.66 59.67 -28.73
CA MET A 176 -19.53 58.80 -29.04
C MET A 176 -19.30 57.79 -27.93
N GLU A 177 -19.26 56.53 -28.31
CA GLU A 177 -18.97 55.42 -27.41
C GLU A 177 -17.48 55.08 -27.38
N ASN A 178 -16.99 54.76 -26.19
CA ASN A 178 -15.62 54.32 -25.91
C ASN A 178 -14.55 55.26 -26.48
N ARG A 179 -14.77 56.57 -26.36
CA ARG A 179 -13.72 57.55 -26.63
C ARG A 179 -12.52 57.29 -25.71
N GLU A 180 -11.31 57.32 -26.27
CA GLU A 180 -10.07 56.92 -25.62
C GLU A 180 -9.86 57.59 -24.26
N ARG A 181 -10.13 58.90 -24.18
CA ARG A 181 -9.98 59.70 -22.95
C ARG A 181 -10.95 59.27 -21.84
N ASN A 182 -12.14 58.79 -22.20
CA ASN A 182 -13.15 58.38 -21.22
C ASN A 182 -12.82 57.01 -20.63
N VAL A 183 -12.40 56.06 -21.48
CA VAL A 183 -11.97 54.72 -21.06
C VAL A 183 -10.73 54.82 -20.16
N LEU A 184 -9.77 55.68 -20.53
CA LEU A 184 -8.54 55.93 -19.75
C LEU A 184 -8.77 56.82 -18.51
N GLY A 185 -9.99 57.28 -18.25
CA GLY A 185 -10.33 58.08 -17.07
C GLY A 185 -9.72 59.50 -17.05
N MET A 186 -9.42 60.08 -18.21
CA MET A 186 -8.84 61.42 -18.33
C MET A 186 -9.91 62.49 -18.11
N SER A 187 -9.68 63.42 -17.18
CA SER A 187 -10.70 64.33 -16.63
C SER A 187 -11.05 65.56 -17.48
N LYS A 188 -10.63 65.64 -18.74
CA LYS A 188 -10.86 66.84 -19.57
C LYS A 188 -10.86 66.54 -21.07
N THR A 189 -11.97 66.85 -21.72
CA THR A 189 -12.07 66.93 -23.17
C THR A 189 -12.30 68.40 -23.55
N ALA A 190 -11.69 68.87 -24.64
CA ALA A 190 -11.81 70.27 -25.05
C ALA A 190 -13.23 70.58 -25.56
N THR A 191 -13.92 69.54 -26.04
CA THR A 191 -15.27 69.61 -26.60
C THR A 191 -16.06 68.33 -26.27
N GLY A 192 -17.40 68.46 -26.27
CA GLY A 192 -18.34 67.38 -25.93
C GLY A 192 -19.14 67.72 -24.67
N GLY A 193 -20.15 66.89 -24.40
CA GLY A 193 -21.03 66.95 -23.23
C GLY A 193 -20.67 65.90 -22.18
N ASP A 194 -21.67 65.55 -21.36
CA ASP A 194 -21.53 64.63 -20.22
C ASP A 194 -21.08 63.22 -20.65
N VAL A 195 -20.33 62.57 -19.76
CA VAL A 195 -19.86 61.19 -19.92
C VAL A 195 -20.65 60.29 -18.96
N THR A 196 -21.29 59.26 -19.51
CA THR A 196 -21.90 58.17 -18.75
C THR A 196 -21.17 56.86 -19.03
N LYS A 197 -21.31 55.86 -18.15
CA LYS A 197 -20.80 54.52 -18.41
C LYS A 197 -21.77 53.45 -17.91
N THR A 198 -21.72 52.26 -18.50
CA THR A 198 -22.49 51.10 -18.02
C THR A 198 -22.04 50.71 -16.61
N GLU A 199 -22.94 50.10 -15.84
CA GLU A 199 -22.60 49.54 -14.53
C GLU A 199 -21.49 48.48 -14.68
N GLY A 200 -20.51 48.48 -13.77
CA GLY A 200 -19.36 47.57 -13.85
C GLY A 200 -18.24 47.98 -14.82
N ALA A 201 -18.45 48.97 -15.68
CA ALA A 201 -17.47 49.38 -16.69
C ALA A 201 -16.11 49.78 -16.06
N THR A 202 -15.07 49.07 -16.49
CA THR A 202 -13.73 49.12 -15.90
C THR A 202 -12.63 49.11 -16.97
N LEU A 203 -11.64 49.98 -16.79
CA LEU A 203 -10.36 49.90 -17.46
C LEU A 203 -9.55 48.77 -16.83
N VAL A 204 -9.26 47.73 -17.60
CA VAL A 204 -8.65 46.47 -17.11
C VAL A 204 -7.12 46.57 -17.10
N ALA A 205 -6.53 46.98 -18.22
CA ALA A 205 -5.08 47.12 -18.34
C ALA A 205 -4.70 48.20 -19.34
N THR A 206 -3.48 48.73 -19.20
CA THR A 206 -2.95 49.79 -20.06
C THR A 206 -1.47 49.63 -20.38
N ILE A 207 -1.08 50.13 -21.55
CA ILE A 207 0.28 50.46 -21.95
C ILE A 207 0.25 51.93 -22.34
N ASP A 208 1.12 52.74 -21.75
CA ASP A 208 1.43 54.11 -22.19
C ASP A 208 2.96 54.21 -22.25
N HIS A 209 3.50 54.03 -23.46
CA HIS A 209 4.94 53.90 -23.67
C HIS A 209 5.44 54.91 -24.70
N ALA A 210 6.49 55.64 -24.33
CA ALA A 210 7.12 56.65 -25.18
C ALA A 210 8.36 56.09 -25.89
N ILE A 211 8.39 56.22 -27.21
CA ILE A 211 9.58 55.94 -28.02
C ILE A 211 10.30 57.27 -28.29
N THR A 212 11.46 57.46 -27.66
CA THR A 212 12.17 58.75 -27.63
C THR A 212 13.36 58.81 -28.59
N GLU A 213 14.01 57.68 -28.85
CA GLU A 213 15.24 57.61 -29.65
C GLU A 213 14.95 57.33 -31.14
N SER A 214 15.79 57.90 -32.01
CA SER A 214 15.80 57.51 -33.42
C SER A 214 16.24 56.06 -33.55
N THR A 215 15.73 55.35 -34.54
CA THR A 215 16.32 54.05 -34.92
C THR A 215 17.34 54.17 -36.05
N GLU A 216 17.56 55.39 -36.58
CA GLU A 216 18.49 55.66 -37.68
C GLU A 216 18.23 54.81 -38.93
N GLY A 217 16.97 54.40 -39.14
CA GLY A 217 16.56 53.55 -40.26
C GLY A 217 16.73 52.05 -39.99
N GLU A 218 17.21 51.63 -38.82
CA GLU A 218 17.27 50.23 -38.42
C GLU A 218 15.95 49.78 -37.76
N TRP A 219 15.58 48.52 -37.96
CA TRP A 219 14.44 47.91 -37.27
C TRP A 219 14.83 47.53 -35.85
N LYS A 220 14.03 47.94 -34.86
CA LYS A 220 14.13 47.51 -33.47
C LYS A 220 12.90 46.73 -33.06
N THR A 221 13.05 45.78 -32.15
CA THR A 221 11.93 45.07 -31.51
C THR A 221 11.75 45.60 -30.10
N ASP A 222 10.51 45.83 -29.70
CA ASP A 222 10.16 46.11 -28.31
C ASP A 222 9.15 45.10 -27.78
N THR A 223 9.08 44.97 -26.46
CA THR A 223 8.07 44.15 -25.77
C THR A 223 7.67 44.86 -24.49
N ILE A 224 6.45 45.42 -24.50
CA ILE A 224 5.96 46.26 -23.41
C ILE A 224 4.88 45.49 -22.64
N PRO A 225 5.06 45.24 -21.33
CA PRO A 225 4.05 44.55 -20.53
C PRO A 225 2.82 45.43 -20.33
N PHE A 226 1.64 44.82 -20.33
CA PHE A 226 0.42 45.47 -19.88
C PHE A 226 0.50 45.71 -18.37
N VAL A 227 0.15 46.92 -17.94
CA VAL A 227 -0.06 47.23 -16.53
C VAL A 227 -1.54 46.99 -16.25
N TYR A 228 -1.83 45.86 -15.59
CA TYR A 228 -3.18 45.57 -15.10
C TYR A 228 -3.52 46.48 -13.94
N LYS A 229 -4.75 46.99 -13.94
CA LYS A 229 -5.27 47.77 -12.82
C LYS A 229 -5.46 46.82 -11.64
N GLU A 230 -5.02 47.27 -10.46
CA GLU A 230 -5.12 46.50 -9.21
C GLU A 230 -6.55 45.96 -9.01
N GLY A 231 -6.66 44.65 -8.81
CA GLY A 231 -7.92 43.94 -8.62
C GLY A 231 -8.69 43.62 -9.91
N CYS A 232 -8.13 43.91 -11.09
CA CYS A 232 -8.73 43.64 -12.39
C CYS A 232 -8.09 42.46 -13.12
N GLU A 233 -7.19 41.71 -12.48
CA GLU A 233 -6.47 40.56 -13.06
C GLU A 233 -7.41 39.39 -13.41
N THR A 234 -8.63 39.39 -12.86
CA THR A 234 -9.70 38.41 -13.16
C THR A 234 -10.93 39.04 -13.77
N ALA A 235 -10.89 40.36 -14.05
CA ALA A 235 -12.02 41.06 -14.64
C ALA A 235 -12.10 40.70 -16.13
N GLY A 236 -13.28 40.30 -16.60
CA GLY A 236 -13.48 40.03 -18.02
C GLY A 236 -13.10 41.23 -18.89
N VAL A 237 -12.46 40.96 -20.02
CA VAL A 237 -12.19 41.93 -21.08
C VAL A 237 -13.27 41.82 -22.13
N GLU A 238 -13.75 42.94 -22.68
CA GLU A 238 -14.71 42.95 -23.79
C GLU A 238 -14.13 43.67 -25.03
N ASN A 239 -13.13 44.51 -24.84
CA ASN A 239 -12.55 45.31 -25.90
C ASN A 239 -11.06 45.58 -25.70
N ILE A 240 -10.35 45.73 -26.82
CA ILE A 240 -8.98 46.22 -26.92
C ILE A 240 -8.91 47.40 -27.87
N ASN A 241 -8.00 48.34 -27.58
CA ASN A 241 -7.51 49.26 -28.58
C ASN A 241 -6.00 49.38 -28.49
N VAL A 242 -5.36 49.56 -29.64
CA VAL A 242 -3.92 49.79 -29.80
C VAL A 242 -3.76 50.99 -30.72
N ILE A 243 -2.88 51.92 -30.35
CA ILE A 243 -2.58 53.15 -31.07
C ILE A 243 -1.06 53.29 -31.13
N PHE A 244 -0.55 53.49 -32.34
CA PHE A 244 0.83 53.87 -32.60
C PHE A 244 0.84 55.26 -33.21
N SER A 245 1.54 56.21 -32.58
CA SER A 245 1.64 57.59 -33.05
C SER A 245 3.09 58.03 -33.23
N SER A 246 3.36 58.74 -34.33
CA SER A 246 4.66 59.40 -34.58
C SER A 246 4.89 60.64 -33.72
N ALA A 247 3.90 61.05 -32.93
CA ALA A 247 3.95 62.18 -32.00
C ALA A 247 3.58 61.73 -30.58
N ASN A 248 3.75 62.64 -29.61
CA ASN A 248 3.22 62.44 -28.27
C ASN A 248 1.70 62.53 -28.36
N TYR A 249 1.02 61.38 -28.28
CA TYR A 249 -0.40 61.25 -28.62
C TYR A 249 -1.30 62.18 -27.76
N PHE A 250 -0.98 62.33 -26.47
CA PHE A 250 -1.68 63.23 -25.57
C PHE A 250 -0.99 64.58 -25.37
N GLY A 251 0.12 64.81 -26.07
CA GLY A 251 0.89 66.05 -26.03
C GLY A 251 0.18 67.24 -26.70
N PRO A 252 0.65 68.46 -26.46
CA PRO A 252 0.09 69.65 -27.07
C PRO A 252 0.47 69.71 -28.56
N GLN A 253 -0.46 70.22 -29.39
CA GLN A 253 -0.27 70.34 -30.84
C GLN A 253 0.96 71.16 -31.25
N SER A 254 1.41 72.10 -30.41
CA SER A 254 2.62 72.92 -30.63
C SER A 254 3.91 72.11 -30.69
N ASP A 255 3.91 70.93 -30.09
CA ASP A 255 5.12 70.13 -29.94
C ASP A 255 5.35 69.24 -31.17
N ILE A 256 4.29 69.05 -31.97
CA ILE A 256 4.31 68.20 -33.15
C ILE A 256 5.29 68.74 -34.20
N LYS A 257 6.19 67.90 -34.72
CA LYS A 257 7.14 68.27 -35.78
C LYS A 257 6.77 67.56 -37.08
N ALA A 258 6.34 68.33 -38.08
CA ALA A 258 6.05 67.80 -39.40
C ALA A 258 7.31 67.11 -39.99
N GLY A 259 7.12 65.93 -40.57
CA GLY A 259 8.19 65.08 -41.11
C GLY A 259 8.71 64.01 -40.15
N ASN A 260 8.47 64.11 -38.84
CA ASN A 260 8.76 63.01 -37.92
C ASN A 260 7.82 61.82 -38.22
N SER A 261 8.34 60.60 -38.09
CA SER A 261 7.63 59.38 -38.50
C SER A 261 7.89 58.17 -37.62
N LEU A 262 6.93 57.24 -37.64
CA LEU A 262 7.00 55.93 -37.02
C LEU A 262 6.53 54.89 -38.03
N THR A 263 7.38 53.92 -38.31
CA THR A 263 7.03 52.71 -39.08
C THR A 263 6.92 51.55 -38.13
N VAL A 264 5.85 50.75 -38.22
CA VAL A 264 5.56 49.64 -37.31
C VAL A 264 5.20 48.38 -38.11
N ASP A 265 5.65 47.24 -37.62
CA ASP A 265 5.35 45.92 -38.16
C ASP A 265 5.33 44.84 -37.06
N ASN A 266 4.89 43.62 -37.39
CA ASN A 266 4.94 42.43 -36.54
C ASN A 266 4.36 42.61 -35.14
N VAL A 267 3.22 43.29 -35.03
CA VAL A 267 2.55 43.52 -33.75
C VAL A 267 1.90 42.25 -33.24
N LYS A 268 2.27 41.80 -32.04
CA LYS A 268 1.81 40.55 -31.41
C LYS A 268 1.42 40.79 -29.97
N LEU A 269 0.31 40.19 -29.55
CA LEU A 269 -0.04 40.05 -28.15
C LEU A 269 0.70 38.85 -27.56
N ILE A 270 1.29 39.00 -26.37
CA ILE A 270 2.10 37.99 -25.71
C ILE A 270 1.34 37.44 -24.51
N TYR A 271 1.34 36.11 -24.36
CA TYR A 271 0.70 35.39 -23.26
C TYR A 271 1.75 34.51 -22.57
N TYR A 272 1.98 34.74 -21.29
CA TYR A 272 2.96 33.99 -20.52
C TYR A 272 2.35 32.70 -20.00
N HIS A 273 3.11 31.61 -20.12
CA HIS A 273 2.72 30.28 -19.66
C HIS A 273 3.75 29.68 -18.70
N ALA A 274 4.56 30.52 -18.04
CA ALA A 274 5.54 30.10 -17.03
C ALA A 274 5.00 30.30 -15.60
N LEU A 275 5.67 29.68 -14.62
CA LEU A 275 5.51 30.02 -13.20
C LEU A 275 6.43 31.19 -12.81
N SER A 276 5.99 32.01 -11.86
CA SER A 276 6.80 33.04 -11.19
C SER A 276 7.31 32.57 -9.82
N SER A 277 6.71 31.53 -9.24
CA SER A 277 7.22 30.85 -8.05
C SER A 277 6.78 29.38 -8.00
N LEU A 278 7.62 28.52 -7.42
CA LEU A 278 7.30 27.14 -7.07
C LEU A 278 7.91 26.81 -5.69
N LYS A 279 7.10 26.27 -4.78
CA LYS A 279 7.43 26.00 -3.38
C LYS A 279 6.81 24.66 -2.94
N PRO A 280 7.50 23.54 -3.15
CA PRO A 280 7.08 22.25 -2.62
C PRO A 280 7.42 22.12 -1.13
N THR A 281 6.71 21.25 -0.43
CA THR A 281 7.06 20.80 0.92
C THR A 281 7.52 19.33 0.92
N ASP A 282 8.15 18.91 2.02
CA ASP A 282 8.40 17.50 2.34
C ASP A 282 7.13 16.79 2.89
N ASN A 283 7.27 15.52 3.30
CA ASN A 283 6.21 14.73 3.93
C ASN A 283 5.85 15.14 5.36
N TYR A 284 6.46 16.19 5.91
CA TYR A 284 6.10 16.78 7.19
C TYR A 284 5.50 18.18 7.03
N GLY A 285 5.34 18.66 5.79
CA GLY A 285 4.81 19.98 5.47
C GLY A 285 5.82 21.12 5.61
N TYR A 286 7.13 20.84 5.66
CA TYR A 286 8.17 21.87 5.67
C TYR A 286 8.58 22.26 4.26
N ASP A 287 8.75 23.57 4.02
CA ASP A 287 9.24 24.11 2.74
C ASP A 287 10.58 23.48 2.34
N VAL A 288 10.68 23.05 1.08
CA VAL A 288 11.90 22.53 0.47
C VAL A 288 12.44 23.58 -0.51
N ASP A 289 13.67 24.04 -0.29
CA ASP A 289 14.33 24.97 -1.21
C ASP A 289 14.86 24.24 -2.44
N ILE A 290 14.17 24.45 -3.56
CA ILE A 290 14.51 23.88 -4.87
C ILE A 290 15.28 24.84 -5.78
N ASN A 291 15.69 26.02 -5.28
CA ASN A 291 16.32 27.09 -6.08
C ASN A 291 15.54 27.38 -7.39
N PHE A 292 14.25 27.68 -7.26
CA PHE A 292 13.34 27.84 -8.39
C PHE A 292 13.85 28.86 -9.43
N SER A 293 13.67 28.51 -10.71
CA SER A 293 13.93 29.37 -11.87
C SER A 293 12.83 29.12 -12.91
N PRO A 294 12.21 30.17 -13.50
CA PRO A 294 11.15 30.01 -14.49
C PRO A 294 11.51 29.14 -15.70
N ASP A 295 12.80 29.08 -16.05
CA ASP A 295 13.34 28.35 -17.20
C ASP A 295 13.83 26.93 -16.85
N THR A 296 13.61 26.47 -15.61
CA THR A 296 13.93 25.11 -15.16
C THR A 296 12.64 24.30 -14.96
N PHE A 297 12.55 23.16 -15.65
CA PHE A 297 11.32 22.38 -15.75
C PHE A 297 11.32 21.10 -14.92
N ASN A 298 12.47 20.71 -14.34
CA ASN A 298 12.59 19.47 -13.58
C ASN A 298 13.26 19.74 -12.24
N TYR A 299 12.64 19.23 -11.17
CA TYR A 299 13.08 19.37 -9.80
C TYR A 299 13.03 18.03 -9.09
N THR A 300 13.78 17.90 -8.00
CA THR A 300 13.77 16.72 -7.13
C THR A 300 13.55 17.16 -5.68
N VAL A 301 12.74 16.41 -4.95
CA VAL A 301 12.55 16.56 -3.51
C VAL A 301 13.01 15.26 -2.85
N GLU A 302 14.00 15.36 -1.94
CA GLU A 302 14.54 14.21 -1.20
C GLU A 302 13.63 13.81 -0.02
N SER A 303 12.34 13.64 -0.31
CA SER A 303 11.32 13.18 0.63
C SER A 303 10.22 12.43 -0.13
N THR A 304 9.50 11.55 0.56
CA THR A 304 8.31 10.89 0.02
C THR A 304 7.17 11.88 -0.14
N TYR A 305 6.21 11.57 -1.01
CA TYR A 305 4.97 12.34 -1.11
C TYR A 305 3.93 11.77 -0.13
N ASP A 306 3.31 12.64 0.65
CA ASP A 306 2.20 12.29 1.53
C ASP A 306 1.02 13.23 1.23
N PRO A 307 -0.12 12.76 0.72
CA PRO A 307 -1.23 13.63 0.32
C PRO A 307 -1.86 14.40 1.49
N ASP A 308 -1.68 13.96 2.74
CA ASP A 308 -2.22 14.65 3.92
C ASP A 308 -1.33 15.80 4.40
N TRP A 309 -0.04 15.77 4.06
CA TRP A 309 0.96 16.71 4.59
C TRP A 309 1.73 17.49 3.52
N THR A 310 1.94 16.90 2.35
CA THR A 310 2.68 17.51 1.25
C THR A 310 1.82 18.51 0.50
N THR A 311 2.34 19.72 0.29
CA THR A 311 1.73 20.76 -0.54
C THR A 311 2.73 21.25 -1.59
N VAL A 312 2.19 21.69 -2.74
CA VAL A 312 2.99 22.31 -3.80
C VAL A 312 2.41 23.68 -4.11
N GLY A 313 2.95 24.71 -3.46
CA GLY A 313 2.56 26.09 -3.69
C GLY A 313 3.19 26.63 -4.97
N TYR A 314 2.42 27.32 -5.80
CA TYR A 314 2.93 27.95 -7.03
C TYR A 314 2.16 29.24 -7.37
N THR A 315 2.81 30.09 -8.18
CA THR A 315 2.20 31.31 -8.74
C THR A 315 2.43 31.32 -10.24
N LYS A 316 1.36 31.44 -11.03
CA LYS A 316 1.46 31.61 -12.50
C LYS A 316 1.97 33.00 -12.85
N LYS A 317 2.74 33.11 -13.94
CA LYS A 317 3.24 34.39 -14.47
C LYS A 317 2.20 35.10 -15.34
N GLY A 318 1.47 34.35 -16.16
CA GLY A 318 0.46 34.92 -17.06
C GLY A 318 -0.85 35.22 -16.36
N VAL A 319 -1.42 36.41 -16.61
CA VAL A 319 -2.68 36.85 -16.01
C VAL A 319 -3.82 35.91 -16.40
N GLY A 320 -4.00 35.68 -17.71
CA GLY A 320 -5.01 34.77 -18.26
C GLY A 320 -4.65 33.27 -18.24
N ALA A 321 -3.43 32.91 -17.81
CA ALA A 321 -2.96 31.51 -17.88
C ALA A 321 -3.77 30.56 -16.98
N THR A 322 -3.88 29.30 -17.38
CA THR A 322 -4.51 28.23 -16.59
C THR A 322 -3.46 27.23 -16.10
N VAL A 323 -3.73 26.56 -14.97
CA VAL A 323 -2.82 25.59 -14.37
C VAL A 323 -3.56 24.30 -14.06
N GLU A 324 -2.98 23.18 -14.51
CA GLU A 324 -3.38 21.82 -14.15
C GLU A 324 -2.23 21.18 -13.38
N ALA A 325 -2.48 20.64 -12.19
CA ALA A 325 -1.44 20.01 -11.38
C ALA A 325 -1.93 18.71 -10.75
N ALA A 326 -1.10 17.68 -10.75
CA ALA A 326 -1.41 16.38 -10.15
C ALA A 326 -0.16 15.62 -9.73
N TYR A 327 -0.30 14.79 -8.68
CA TYR A 327 0.67 13.78 -8.30
C TYR A 327 0.34 12.44 -8.97
N ASP A 328 1.36 11.74 -9.45
CA ASP A 328 1.28 10.39 -10.00
C ASP A 328 2.00 9.40 -9.07
N ASP A 329 1.22 8.60 -8.32
CA ASP A 329 1.71 7.58 -7.38
C ASP A 329 2.60 6.53 -8.06
N LEU A 330 2.41 6.26 -9.36
CA LEU A 330 3.17 5.25 -10.07
C LEU A 330 4.62 5.69 -10.31
N THR A 331 4.78 6.94 -10.72
CA THR A 331 6.07 7.53 -11.10
C THR A 331 6.73 8.32 -9.97
N GLY A 332 5.96 8.70 -8.94
CA GLY A 332 6.41 9.58 -7.86
C GLY A 332 6.57 11.04 -8.30
N GLN A 333 5.90 11.44 -9.39
CA GLN A 333 6.04 12.77 -9.98
C GLN A 333 4.85 13.66 -9.67
N TYR A 334 5.13 14.89 -9.27
CA TYR A 334 4.15 15.97 -9.23
C TYR A 334 4.33 16.83 -10.49
N ILE A 335 3.34 16.83 -11.37
CA ILE A 335 3.38 17.50 -12.67
C ILE A 335 2.49 18.74 -12.62
N ILE A 336 3.02 19.88 -13.04
CA ILE A 336 2.31 21.16 -13.16
C ILE A 336 2.38 21.62 -14.61
N THR A 337 1.24 21.65 -15.28
CA THR A 337 1.10 22.16 -16.64
C THR A 337 0.48 23.55 -16.58
N VAL A 338 1.23 24.56 -17.01
CA VAL A 338 0.77 25.94 -17.13
C VAL A 338 0.49 26.22 -18.61
N LYS A 339 -0.75 26.54 -18.95
CA LYS A 339 -1.16 26.88 -20.32
C LYS A 339 -1.40 28.39 -20.39
N GLY A 340 -0.80 29.04 -21.38
CA GLY A 340 -1.13 30.44 -21.71
C GLY A 340 -2.61 30.53 -22.08
N GLU A 341 -3.20 31.72 -21.99
CA GLU A 341 -4.61 31.88 -22.36
C GLU A 341 -4.83 31.62 -23.87
N ASP A 342 -3.79 31.81 -24.67
CA ASP A 342 -3.74 31.52 -26.10
C ASP A 342 -3.37 30.07 -26.44
N TYR A 343 -3.28 29.18 -25.45
CA TYR A 343 -3.05 27.76 -25.67
C TYR A 343 -4.21 27.14 -26.44
N ASP A 344 -3.85 26.45 -27.50
CA ASP A 344 -4.76 25.64 -28.28
C ASP A 344 -4.01 24.41 -28.81
N ALA A 345 -4.53 23.22 -28.54
CA ALA A 345 -3.81 21.98 -28.81
C ALA A 345 -3.53 21.75 -30.31
N GLU A 346 -4.33 22.33 -31.21
CA GLU A 346 -4.18 22.13 -32.66
C GLU A 346 -3.35 23.24 -33.32
N THR A 347 -3.55 24.49 -32.88
CA THR A 347 -3.01 25.66 -33.58
C THR A 347 -1.97 26.44 -32.80
N ASN A 348 -1.84 26.23 -31.49
CA ASN A 348 -0.81 26.85 -30.64
C ASN A 348 -0.37 25.93 -29.48
N PRO A 349 0.10 24.69 -29.76
CA PRO A 349 0.40 23.71 -28.72
C PRO A 349 1.63 24.09 -27.87
N GLU A 350 2.46 25.01 -28.36
CA GLU A 350 3.69 25.45 -27.69
C GLU A 350 3.42 26.50 -26.60
N ALA A 351 2.20 27.04 -26.49
CA ALA A 351 1.82 28.02 -25.47
C ALA A 351 1.55 27.36 -24.10
N MET A 352 2.43 26.44 -23.68
CA MET A 352 2.40 25.81 -22.37
C MET A 352 3.80 25.51 -21.85
N SER A 353 3.94 25.43 -20.53
CA SER A 353 5.12 24.88 -19.86
C SER A 353 4.72 23.78 -18.88
N VAL A 354 5.56 22.76 -18.78
CA VAL A 354 5.38 21.65 -17.85
C VAL A 354 6.53 21.64 -16.86
N TYR A 355 6.20 21.74 -15.58
CA TYR A 355 7.14 21.63 -14.46
C TYR A 355 6.91 20.29 -13.75
N THR A 356 7.98 19.53 -13.54
CA THR A 356 7.93 18.22 -12.90
C THR A 356 8.76 18.23 -11.62
N ILE A 357 8.19 17.77 -10.51
CA ILE A 357 8.89 17.54 -9.25
C ILE A 357 8.91 16.03 -9.00
N GLN A 358 10.11 15.45 -8.94
CA GLN A 358 10.30 14.05 -8.58
C GLN A 358 10.45 13.94 -7.05
N TYR A 359 9.46 13.35 -6.39
CA TYR A 359 9.55 12.93 -4.99
C TYR A 359 10.23 11.55 -4.91
N GLN A 360 10.81 11.23 -3.75
CA GLN A 360 11.30 9.88 -3.48
C GLN A 360 10.12 8.91 -3.38
N LYS A 361 10.27 7.71 -3.93
CA LYS A 361 9.30 6.63 -3.71
C LYS A 361 9.63 5.90 -2.41
N ALA A 362 8.61 5.53 -1.64
CA ALA A 362 8.79 4.74 -0.43
C ALA A 362 9.39 3.35 -0.75
N ALA A 363 10.20 2.81 0.15
CA ALA A 363 10.69 1.44 0.03
C ALA A 363 9.52 0.45 0.13
N PRO A 364 9.45 -0.60 -0.72
CA PRO A 364 8.52 -1.69 -0.50
C PRO A 364 8.87 -2.44 0.80
N THR A 365 7.88 -2.93 1.51
CA THR A 365 8.01 -3.64 2.79
C THR A 365 7.43 -5.05 2.69
N LEU A 366 7.65 -5.89 3.70
CA LEU A 366 6.85 -7.10 3.90
C LEU A 366 5.65 -6.78 4.78
N THR A 367 4.49 -7.29 4.38
CA THR A 367 3.25 -7.31 5.18
C THR A 367 3.11 -8.60 5.96
N SER A 368 3.77 -9.68 5.51
CA SER A 368 3.95 -10.91 6.28
C SER A 368 5.29 -11.58 6.02
N LEU A 369 5.80 -12.30 7.02
CA LEU A 369 6.96 -13.18 6.92
C LEU A 369 6.74 -14.35 7.87
N ASN A 370 6.64 -15.56 7.32
CA ASN A 370 6.45 -16.80 8.06
C ASN A 370 7.60 -17.77 7.76
N VAL A 371 8.13 -18.44 8.80
CA VAL A 371 9.13 -19.51 8.66
C VAL A 371 8.65 -20.71 9.48
N ALA A 372 8.44 -21.85 8.82
CA ALA A 372 7.97 -23.09 9.46
C ALA A 372 6.78 -22.87 10.41
N GLY A 373 5.79 -22.08 9.98
CA GLY A 373 4.57 -21.80 10.75
C GLY A 373 4.67 -20.61 11.71
N HIS A 374 5.87 -20.14 12.08
CA HIS A 374 6.04 -18.96 12.94
C HIS A 374 5.98 -17.66 12.12
N GLU A 375 5.09 -16.75 12.49
CA GLU A 375 4.95 -15.43 11.85
C GLU A 375 5.81 -14.36 12.55
N PHE A 376 6.86 -13.89 11.85
CA PHE A 376 7.79 -12.87 12.35
C PHE A 376 7.33 -11.44 12.01
N VAL A 377 6.79 -11.24 10.81
CA VAL A 377 6.24 -9.95 10.39
C VAL A 377 4.73 -10.10 10.28
N THR A 378 4.00 -9.23 10.96
CA THR A 378 2.55 -9.11 10.90
C THR A 378 2.16 -7.75 10.32
N ALA A 379 0.91 -7.61 9.88
CA ALA A 379 0.39 -6.35 9.38
C ALA A 379 0.52 -5.22 10.43
N GLY A 380 1.22 -4.14 10.07
CA GLY A 380 1.48 -3.00 10.97
C GLY A 380 2.75 -3.12 11.82
N SER A 381 3.49 -4.23 11.74
CA SER A 381 4.81 -4.35 12.37
C SER A 381 5.81 -3.41 11.69
N THR A 382 6.59 -2.68 12.49
CA THR A 382 7.72 -1.85 12.03
C THR A 382 9.07 -2.55 12.20
N SER A 383 9.09 -3.71 12.84
CA SER A 383 10.31 -4.46 13.11
C SER A 383 10.83 -5.15 11.85
N THR A 384 12.14 -5.11 11.67
CA THR A 384 12.82 -5.75 10.54
C THR A 384 13.92 -6.71 10.97
N ASN A 385 14.18 -6.82 12.27
CA ASN A 385 15.18 -7.74 12.82
C ASN A 385 14.52 -8.58 13.92
N PHE A 386 14.64 -9.89 13.79
CA PHE A 386 14.02 -10.86 14.67
C PHE A 386 15.05 -11.90 15.11
N THR A 387 14.74 -12.59 16.20
CA THR A 387 15.54 -13.69 16.73
C THR A 387 14.64 -14.87 17.03
N ALA A 388 15.13 -16.07 16.78
CA ALA A 388 14.47 -17.34 17.05
C ALA A 388 15.49 -18.29 17.69
N THR A 389 15.07 -19.11 18.65
CA THR A 389 16.00 -19.96 19.42
C THR A 389 16.27 -21.30 18.74
N GLY A 390 15.32 -21.79 17.94
CA GLY A 390 15.37 -23.06 17.23
C GLY A 390 16.10 -23.01 15.89
N ASN A 391 15.73 -23.93 15.00
CA ASN A 391 16.35 -24.07 13.68
C ASN A 391 15.66 -23.22 12.61
N CYS A 392 16.42 -22.88 11.56
CA CYS A 392 15.89 -22.28 10.34
C CYS A 392 15.43 -23.37 9.37
N TYR A 393 14.26 -23.18 8.76
CA TYR A 393 13.69 -24.06 7.74
C TYR A 393 13.54 -23.26 6.43
N THR A 394 14.62 -23.18 5.64
CA THR A 394 14.70 -22.30 4.46
C THR A 394 13.70 -22.65 3.36
N ASP A 395 13.27 -23.91 3.30
CA ASP A 395 12.31 -24.43 2.32
C ASP A 395 10.85 -24.16 2.74
N GLU A 396 10.63 -23.66 3.95
CA GLU A 396 9.32 -23.33 4.53
C GLU A 396 9.19 -21.83 4.85
N VAL A 397 9.81 -20.99 4.02
CA VAL A 397 9.69 -19.53 4.10
C VAL A 397 8.56 -19.05 3.19
N SER A 398 7.62 -18.30 3.74
CA SER A 398 6.58 -17.62 2.96
C SER A 398 6.45 -16.16 3.39
N TYR A 399 6.06 -15.29 2.45
CA TYR A 399 5.99 -13.85 2.68
C TYR A 399 5.03 -13.18 1.72
N VAL A 400 4.53 -12.00 2.10
CA VAL A 400 3.70 -11.13 1.25
C VAL A 400 4.31 -9.73 1.25
N ALA A 401 4.70 -9.22 0.09
CA ALA A 401 5.22 -7.86 -0.06
C ALA A 401 4.09 -6.82 -0.11
N SER A 402 4.37 -5.58 0.31
CA SER A 402 3.42 -4.46 0.26
C SER A 402 3.06 -3.99 -1.15
N SER A 403 3.83 -4.45 -2.16
CA SER A 403 3.66 -4.11 -3.56
C SER A 403 3.79 -5.38 -4.42
N GLU A 404 2.84 -5.61 -5.33
CA GLU A 404 2.89 -6.71 -6.31
C GLU A 404 4.06 -6.58 -7.29
N LYS A 405 4.67 -5.39 -7.39
CA LYS A 405 5.83 -5.12 -8.26
C LYS A 405 7.16 -5.33 -7.53
N ALA A 406 7.13 -5.55 -6.22
CA ALA A 406 8.33 -5.79 -5.45
C ALA A 406 8.94 -7.16 -5.79
N ARG A 407 10.26 -7.20 -5.92
CA ARG A 407 11.06 -8.41 -5.97
C ARG A 407 11.62 -8.68 -4.57
N VAL A 408 11.43 -9.89 -4.08
CA VAL A 408 12.00 -10.36 -2.81
C VAL A 408 13.14 -11.33 -3.10
N GLU A 409 14.31 -11.06 -2.53
CA GLU A 409 15.48 -11.94 -2.59
C GLU A 409 15.72 -12.54 -1.21
N GLN A 410 15.66 -13.87 -1.12
CA GLN A 410 15.88 -14.64 0.10
C GLN A 410 17.28 -15.23 0.09
N THR A 411 18.02 -15.04 1.18
CA THR A 411 19.31 -15.69 1.43
C THR A 411 19.38 -16.22 2.85
N TYR A 412 20.16 -17.28 3.05
CA TYR A 412 20.46 -17.82 4.37
C TYR A 412 21.97 -17.94 4.53
N ASP A 413 22.51 -17.34 5.59
CA ASP A 413 23.90 -17.51 5.99
C ASP A 413 23.99 -18.63 7.03
N GLU A 414 24.58 -19.76 6.66
CA GLU A 414 24.74 -20.91 7.56
C GLU A 414 25.69 -20.63 8.73
N ALA A 415 26.69 -19.76 8.57
CA ALA A 415 27.68 -19.48 9.61
C ALA A 415 27.15 -18.49 10.64
N GLU A 416 26.32 -17.53 10.23
CA GLU A 416 25.63 -16.59 11.10
C GLU A 416 24.25 -17.09 11.56
N HIS A 417 23.79 -18.25 11.05
CA HIS A 417 22.44 -18.77 11.23
C HIS A 417 21.36 -17.72 10.96
N LYS A 418 21.49 -17.00 9.84
CA LYS A 418 20.72 -15.78 9.58
C LYS A 418 19.98 -15.83 8.25
N LEU A 419 18.65 -15.81 8.32
CA LEU A 419 17.78 -15.61 7.15
C LEU A 419 17.68 -14.11 6.85
N THR A 420 17.88 -13.73 5.59
CA THR A 420 17.73 -12.34 5.12
C THR A 420 16.78 -12.29 3.93
N LEU A 421 15.79 -11.40 3.99
CA LEU A 421 14.91 -11.08 2.88
C LEU A 421 15.11 -9.62 2.48
N THR A 422 15.57 -9.39 1.25
CA THR A 422 15.70 -8.05 0.67
C THR A 422 14.53 -7.79 -0.27
N VAL A 423 13.72 -6.79 0.05
CA VAL A 423 12.55 -6.36 -0.73
C VAL A 423 12.94 -5.13 -1.55
N SER A 424 12.77 -5.20 -2.87
CA SER A 424 13.22 -4.15 -3.79
C SER A 424 12.18 -3.88 -4.88
N GLU A 425 12.04 -2.63 -5.30
CA GLU A 425 11.21 -2.21 -6.44
C GLU A 425 11.99 -1.18 -7.25
N ALA A 426 11.83 -1.19 -8.59
CA ALA A 426 12.53 -0.26 -9.47
C ALA A 426 12.20 1.20 -9.12
N GLY A 427 13.23 2.01 -8.90
CA GLY A 427 13.08 3.42 -8.51
C GLY A 427 12.79 3.64 -7.02
N CYS A 428 12.77 2.59 -6.21
CA CYS A 428 12.61 2.66 -4.76
C CYS A 428 13.91 2.22 -4.04
N PRO A 429 14.20 2.72 -2.83
CA PRO A 429 15.15 2.07 -1.94
C PRO A 429 14.64 0.66 -1.55
N SER A 430 15.53 -0.22 -1.10
CA SER A 430 15.18 -1.58 -0.65
C SER A 430 14.97 -1.64 0.86
N SER A 431 14.03 -2.48 1.30
CA SER A 431 13.89 -2.88 2.72
C SER A 431 14.58 -4.21 2.96
N VAL A 432 15.12 -4.42 4.16
CA VAL A 432 15.81 -5.66 4.54
C VAL A 432 15.22 -6.19 5.83
N TYR A 433 14.81 -7.45 5.83
CA TYR A 433 14.31 -8.19 6.98
C TYR A 433 15.29 -9.30 7.34
N THR A 434 15.57 -9.47 8.63
CA THR A 434 16.47 -10.53 9.10
C THR A 434 15.88 -11.31 10.27
N VAL A 435 16.11 -12.62 10.26
CA VAL A 435 15.81 -13.52 11.38
C VAL A 435 17.07 -14.29 11.70
N THR A 436 17.58 -14.13 12.92
CA THR A 436 18.74 -14.89 13.42
C THR A 436 18.25 -16.06 14.27
N PHE A 437 18.70 -17.26 13.92
CA PHE A 437 18.35 -18.52 14.56
C PHE A 437 19.50 -18.99 15.45
N GLU A 438 19.25 -19.34 16.70
CA GLU A 438 20.31 -19.85 17.58
C GLU A 438 20.64 -21.34 17.31
N GLY A 439 19.79 -22.06 16.58
CA GLY A 439 20.00 -23.46 16.22
C GLY A 439 19.92 -24.42 17.41
N GLN A 440 19.26 -24.03 18.50
CA GLN A 440 19.09 -24.88 19.66
C GLN A 440 18.05 -25.97 19.38
N SER A 441 18.18 -27.10 20.09
CA SER A 441 17.21 -28.19 20.07
C SER A 441 17.09 -28.83 21.44
N LYS A 442 15.91 -29.39 21.74
CA LYS A 442 15.66 -30.19 22.94
C LYS A 442 15.84 -31.67 22.61
N GLU A 443 16.31 -32.43 23.60
CA GLU A 443 16.34 -33.88 23.52
C GLU A 443 14.91 -34.45 23.54
N ALA A 444 14.68 -35.51 22.76
CA ALA A 444 13.38 -36.15 22.67
C ALA A 444 13.02 -36.86 23.99
N ALA A 445 11.82 -36.59 24.52
CA ALA A 445 11.39 -37.10 25.82
C ALA A 445 10.36 -38.25 25.71
N TYR A 446 10.18 -39.01 26.80
CA TYR A 446 9.11 -40.01 26.96
C TYR A 446 8.00 -39.55 27.92
N GLN A 447 8.19 -38.43 28.62
CA GLN A 447 7.18 -37.80 29.48
C GLN A 447 7.15 -36.31 29.19
N ILE A 448 6.03 -35.65 29.48
CA ILE A 448 5.93 -34.19 29.40
C ILE A 448 6.63 -33.59 30.61
N ALA A 449 7.54 -32.63 30.37
CA ALA A 449 8.23 -31.93 31.44
C ALA A 449 7.21 -31.12 32.27
N ASN A 450 7.39 -31.12 33.59
CA ASN A 450 6.50 -30.45 34.55
C ASN A 450 4.99 -30.77 34.37
N ALA A 451 4.65 -31.99 33.96
CA ALA A 451 3.26 -32.43 33.80
C ALA A 451 2.60 -32.83 35.13
N ASP A 452 3.39 -32.91 36.21
CA ASP A 452 2.91 -32.91 37.60
C ASP A 452 2.68 -31.49 38.14
N PHE A 453 2.97 -30.44 37.37
CA PHE A 453 2.68 -29.04 37.67
C PHE A 453 3.28 -28.53 38.99
N GLU A 454 4.42 -29.08 39.40
CA GLU A 454 5.13 -28.67 40.62
C GLU A 454 6.09 -27.49 40.41
N ASN A 455 6.57 -27.30 39.18
CA ASN A 455 7.55 -26.26 38.85
C ASN A 455 6.88 -24.95 38.40
N TRP A 456 7.14 -23.88 39.14
CA TRP A 456 6.61 -22.53 38.90
C TRP A 456 7.70 -21.48 39.11
N THR A 457 7.59 -20.33 38.46
CA THR A 457 8.55 -19.23 38.67
C THR A 457 8.47 -18.67 40.10
N ASP A 458 9.63 -18.31 40.65
CA ASP A 458 9.79 -17.74 42.00
C ASP A 458 9.48 -16.22 42.03
N ASP A 459 8.29 -15.82 41.56
CA ASP A 459 7.86 -14.42 41.57
C ASP A 459 6.39 -14.23 42.03
N GLU A 460 5.99 -12.98 42.31
CA GLU A 460 4.66 -12.63 42.81
C GLU A 460 3.52 -13.00 41.83
N ASN A 461 3.84 -13.20 40.55
CA ASN A 461 2.94 -13.64 39.48
C ASN A 461 3.32 -15.03 38.97
N ALA A 462 3.73 -15.92 39.88
CA ALA A 462 4.18 -17.29 39.60
C ALA A 462 3.56 -17.89 38.32
N LYS A 463 4.42 -18.11 37.32
CA LYS A 463 4.06 -18.66 36.02
C LYS A 463 4.38 -20.15 35.97
N ILE A 464 3.59 -20.91 35.22
CA ILE A 464 3.91 -22.29 34.92
C ILE A 464 5.26 -22.31 34.18
N ALA A 465 6.22 -23.05 34.72
CA ALA A 465 7.56 -23.13 34.14
C ALA A 465 7.72 -24.43 33.35
N GLU A 466 8.80 -24.52 32.57
CA GLU A 466 9.32 -25.75 31.98
C GLU A 466 8.31 -26.56 31.13
N GLY A 467 8.38 -26.43 29.81
CA GLY A 467 7.65 -27.30 28.89
C GLY A 467 6.20 -26.93 28.63
N TRP A 468 5.64 -25.94 29.32
CA TRP A 468 4.30 -25.42 29.09
C TRP A 468 4.33 -23.91 28.79
N ASN A 469 3.50 -23.50 27.85
CA ASN A 469 3.26 -22.12 27.43
C ASN A 469 1.81 -21.74 27.65
N SER A 470 1.58 -20.45 27.85
CA SER A 470 0.25 -19.85 27.86
C SER A 470 0.30 -18.50 27.13
N PHE A 471 -0.65 -17.62 27.40
CA PHE A 471 -0.79 -16.36 26.66
C PHE A 471 0.43 -15.44 26.81
N ASP A 472 1.20 -15.56 27.88
CA ASP A 472 2.37 -14.71 28.12
C ASP A 472 3.55 -14.97 27.16
N THR A 473 3.53 -16.10 26.46
CA THR A 473 4.46 -16.44 25.37
C THR A 473 3.77 -16.53 24.01
N ALA A 474 2.52 -16.04 23.90
CA ALA A 474 1.75 -16.15 22.66
C ALA A 474 2.41 -15.43 21.46
N ALA A 475 2.18 -16.01 20.28
CA ALA A 475 2.56 -15.45 18.99
C ALA A 475 1.36 -14.80 18.28
N GLY A 476 1.58 -14.22 17.10
CA GLY A 476 0.51 -13.68 16.23
C GLY A 476 0.23 -12.19 16.39
N LEU A 477 -0.65 -11.67 15.51
CA LEU A 477 -0.95 -10.24 15.36
C LEU A 477 -1.36 -9.54 16.67
N PHE A 478 -2.09 -10.24 17.55
CA PHE A 478 -2.60 -9.71 18.80
C PHE A 478 -1.80 -10.14 20.04
N ALA A 479 -0.60 -10.73 19.87
CA ALA A 479 0.27 -11.13 20.99
C ALA A 479 0.60 -9.98 21.96
N SER A 480 0.68 -8.74 21.47
CA SER A 480 0.90 -7.56 22.32
C SER A 480 -0.22 -7.33 23.36
N PHE A 481 -1.41 -7.93 23.16
CA PHE A 481 -2.54 -7.90 24.08
C PHE A 481 -2.58 -9.10 25.05
N ALA A 482 -1.58 -9.99 25.01
CA ALA A 482 -1.49 -11.17 25.87
C ALA A 482 -1.75 -10.89 27.36
N SER A 483 -1.31 -9.75 27.89
CA SER A 483 -1.52 -9.37 29.29
C SER A 483 -2.99 -9.21 29.70
N MET A 484 -3.91 -9.06 28.72
CA MET A 484 -5.35 -8.99 28.95
C MET A 484 -6.01 -10.37 29.01
N SER A 485 -5.39 -11.38 28.40
CA SER A 485 -5.88 -12.76 28.31
C SER A 485 -5.84 -13.49 29.67
N PRO A 486 -6.60 -14.58 29.85
CA PRO A 486 -6.57 -15.34 31.10
C PRO A 486 -5.23 -16.08 31.27
N MET A 487 -4.55 -15.84 32.40
CA MET A 487 -3.30 -16.52 32.75
C MET A 487 -3.56 -17.76 33.63
N PRO A 488 -2.73 -18.82 33.52
CA PRO A 488 -2.79 -19.96 34.42
C PRO A 488 -2.53 -19.55 35.87
N GLN A 489 -3.15 -20.24 36.80
CA GLN A 489 -3.07 -19.98 38.24
C GLN A 489 -2.53 -21.21 38.96
N LYS A 490 -1.56 -21.00 39.86
CA LYS A 490 -1.10 -22.04 40.78
C LYS A 490 -2.16 -22.30 41.85
N ILE A 491 -2.52 -23.57 42.05
CA ILE A 491 -3.49 -24.01 43.05
C ILE A 491 -2.95 -25.18 43.87
N GLU A 492 -3.65 -25.55 44.94
CA GLU A 492 -3.45 -26.84 45.60
C GLU A 492 -4.01 -27.95 44.71
N GLY A 493 -3.13 -28.85 44.28
CA GLY A 493 -3.41 -29.96 43.38
C GLY A 493 -4.05 -31.17 44.06
N TYR A 494 -4.26 -32.23 43.29
CA TYR A 494 -4.53 -33.57 43.82
C TYR A 494 -3.34 -34.07 44.68
N LYS A 495 -2.11 -33.77 44.25
CA LYS A 495 -0.90 -34.03 45.01
C LYS A 495 0.11 -32.91 44.80
N GLY A 496 0.19 -31.98 45.76
CA GLY A 496 1.14 -30.88 45.71
C GLY A 496 0.54 -29.66 45.02
N ASN A 497 1.24 -29.09 44.05
CA ASN A 497 0.71 -27.97 43.26
C ASN A 497 -0.08 -28.50 42.05
N GLY A 498 -1.08 -27.74 41.62
CA GLY A 498 -1.78 -27.97 40.36
C GLY A 498 -1.91 -26.69 39.55
N VAL A 499 -2.40 -26.83 38.32
CA VAL A 499 -2.68 -25.70 37.44
C VAL A 499 -4.18 -25.49 37.29
N ARG A 500 -4.62 -24.24 37.40
CA ARG A 500 -5.96 -23.80 37.02
C ARG A 500 -5.89 -22.91 35.80
N ILE A 501 -6.65 -23.23 34.77
CA ILE A 501 -6.89 -22.34 33.63
C ILE A 501 -8.36 -21.88 33.67
N VAL A 502 -8.58 -20.61 33.28
CA VAL A 502 -9.90 -19.98 33.36
C VAL A 502 -10.30 -19.31 32.05
N SER A 503 -11.58 -19.35 31.66
CA SER A 503 -12.06 -18.54 30.53
C SER A 503 -12.45 -17.14 31.00
N LYS A 504 -12.32 -16.13 30.12
CA LYS A 504 -12.50 -14.72 30.47
C LYS A 504 -13.25 -13.95 29.39
N ASP A 505 -14.09 -13.01 29.82
CA ASP A 505 -14.73 -12.03 28.94
C ASP A 505 -13.75 -10.88 28.64
N LEU A 506 -13.35 -10.72 27.39
CA LEU A 506 -12.49 -9.63 26.93
C LEU A 506 -13.29 -8.49 26.27
N TRP A 507 -14.61 -8.46 26.48
CA TRP A 507 -15.59 -7.55 25.85
C TRP A 507 -15.79 -7.74 24.34
N VAL A 508 -14.72 -8.02 23.61
CA VAL A 508 -14.76 -8.32 22.16
C VAL A 508 -15.12 -9.77 21.90
N ALA A 509 -14.67 -10.67 22.76
CA ALA A 509 -14.91 -12.11 22.67
C ALA A 509 -14.68 -12.78 24.03
N TYR A 510 -15.15 -14.02 24.14
CA TYR A 510 -14.77 -14.89 25.25
C TYR A 510 -13.48 -15.61 24.88
N ALA A 511 -12.45 -15.46 25.71
CA ALA A 511 -11.17 -16.14 25.55
C ALA A 511 -11.15 -17.38 26.46
N ASN A 512 -10.84 -18.54 25.89
CA ASN A 512 -10.69 -19.75 26.67
C ASN A 512 -9.39 -19.69 27.48
N GLY A 513 -9.40 -20.28 28.68
CA GLY A 513 -8.15 -20.60 29.36
C GLY A 513 -7.42 -21.68 28.58
N ASN A 514 -6.11 -21.56 28.41
CA ASN A 514 -5.34 -22.42 27.53
C ASN A 514 -3.88 -22.56 28.00
N ILE A 515 -3.36 -23.79 27.96
CA ILE A 515 -1.93 -24.11 28.10
C ILE A 515 -1.53 -25.15 27.05
N THR A 516 -0.30 -25.09 26.56
CA THR A 516 0.20 -26.02 25.55
C THR A 516 1.71 -26.24 25.63
N THR A 517 2.21 -27.38 25.15
CA THR A 517 3.65 -27.62 24.93
C THR A 517 4.16 -26.93 23.65
N GLY A 518 3.24 -26.44 22.81
CA GLY A 518 3.52 -25.58 21.67
C GLY A 518 3.48 -24.09 22.03
N HIS A 519 3.11 -23.24 21.08
CA HIS A 519 2.72 -21.85 21.30
C HIS A 519 1.21 -21.64 21.18
N ILE A 520 0.69 -20.70 21.95
CA ILE A 520 -0.65 -20.15 21.71
C ILE A 520 -0.53 -19.11 20.59
N ASN A 521 -1.37 -19.20 19.56
CA ASN A 521 -1.45 -18.18 18.53
C ASN A 521 -2.60 -17.19 18.81
N MET A 522 -2.34 -15.89 18.69
CA MET A 522 -3.32 -14.81 18.83
C MET A 522 -3.45 -14.06 17.50
N GLY A 523 -3.86 -14.75 16.44
CA GLY A 523 -3.97 -14.21 15.09
C GLY A 523 -5.23 -13.38 14.82
N SER A 524 -6.34 -13.63 15.52
CA SER A 524 -7.64 -13.02 15.23
C SER A 524 -8.43 -12.68 16.50
N THR A 525 -9.32 -11.68 16.39
CA THR A 525 -10.30 -11.38 17.45
C THR A 525 -11.54 -12.28 17.40
N ASP A 526 -11.72 -13.04 16.32
CA ASP A 526 -12.71 -14.11 16.24
C ASP A 526 -12.14 -15.39 16.88
N PRO A 527 -12.68 -15.88 18.00
CA PRO A 527 -12.16 -17.07 18.66
C PRO A 527 -12.13 -18.32 17.78
N THR A 528 -12.99 -18.39 16.75
CA THR A 528 -13.12 -19.58 15.90
C THR A 528 -12.14 -19.62 14.72
N ASP A 529 -11.37 -18.55 14.51
CA ASP A 529 -10.39 -18.44 13.44
C ASP A 529 -9.22 -19.42 13.65
N ALA A 530 -8.80 -20.12 12.59
CA ALA A 530 -7.69 -21.07 12.66
C ALA A 530 -6.34 -20.42 13.01
N SER A 531 -6.20 -19.10 12.78
CA SER A 531 -5.03 -18.33 13.21
C SER A 531 -4.94 -18.16 14.74
N ASN A 532 -5.93 -18.63 15.51
CA ASN A 532 -5.89 -18.69 16.97
C ASN A 532 -5.54 -20.08 17.53
N TYR A 533 -5.27 -21.06 16.66
CA TYR A 533 -5.00 -22.43 17.10
C TYR A 533 -3.61 -22.52 17.74
N ASN A 534 -3.47 -23.35 18.77
CA ASN A 534 -2.17 -23.68 19.32
C ASN A 534 -1.36 -24.38 18.24
N PHE A 535 -0.04 -24.18 18.22
CA PHE A 535 0.81 -24.82 17.21
C PHE A 535 2.17 -25.21 17.75
N THR A 536 2.77 -26.24 17.15
CA THR A 536 4.18 -26.57 17.37
C THR A 536 5.05 -25.62 16.58
N ASP A 537 5.80 -24.78 17.27
CA ASP A 537 6.76 -23.85 16.68
C ASP A 537 8.16 -24.46 16.67
N ARG A 538 8.61 -24.93 15.51
CA ARG A 538 9.92 -25.54 15.34
C ARG A 538 11.07 -24.53 15.31
N THR A 539 10.75 -23.25 15.17
CA THR A 539 11.73 -22.16 15.20
C THR A 539 12.01 -21.65 16.61
N ASP A 540 11.24 -22.08 17.62
CA ASP A 540 11.47 -21.75 19.02
C ASP A 540 11.50 -23.00 19.89
N VAL A 541 12.62 -23.28 20.54
CA VAL A 541 12.75 -24.44 21.43
C VAL A 541 11.74 -24.44 22.56
N ASN A 542 11.20 -23.29 22.96
CA ASN A 542 10.16 -23.22 23.98
C ASN A 542 8.77 -23.51 23.43
N GLY A 543 8.54 -23.31 22.13
CA GLY A 543 7.27 -23.55 21.45
C GLY A 543 7.16 -24.94 20.82
N ASN A 544 8.05 -25.89 21.16
CA ASN A 544 7.94 -27.27 20.71
C ASN A 544 8.44 -28.28 21.75
N MET A 545 8.06 -29.53 21.54
CA MET A 545 8.48 -30.67 22.36
C MET A 545 8.83 -31.88 21.47
N PRO A 546 10.12 -32.06 21.13
CA PRO A 546 10.60 -33.28 20.50
C PRO A 546 10.26 -34.49 21.38
N PHE A 547 9.80 -35.58 20.76
CA PHE A 547 9.25 -36.70 21.51
C PHE A 547 9.79 -38.03 21.02
N ALA A 548 10.10 -38.95 21.94
CA ALA A 548 10.61 -40.29 21.61
C ALA A 548 9.57 -41.39 21.85
N GLY A 549 8.59 -41.11 22.72
CA GLY A 549 7.62 -42.10 23.16
C GLY A 549 6.51 -42.39 22.15
N ARG A 550 5.97 -43.60 22.26
CA ARG A 550 4.69 -44.04 21.71
C ARG A 550 3.78 -44.53 22.83
N PRO A 551 3.22 -43.60 23.64
CA PRO A 551 2.34 -43.92 24.74
C PRO A 551 1.09 -44.65 24.28
N ASP A 552 0.59 -45.53 25.12
CA ASP A 552 -0.65 -46.25 24.87
C ASP A 552 -1.85 -45.49 25.44
N ALA A 553 -1.65 -44.77 26.55
CA ALA A 553 -2.64 -43.90 27.14
C ALA A 553 -1.97 -42.71 27.84
N PHE A 554 -2.77 -41.76 28.30
CA PHE A 554 -2.38 -40.81 29.33
C PHE A 554 -3.41 -40.80 30.45
N GLU A 555 -2.97 -40.47 31.65
CA GLU A 555 -3.84 -40.22 32.80
C GLU A 555 -3.65 -38.78 33.27
N VAL A 556 -4.71 -38.15 33.77
CA VAL A 556 -4.66 -36.82 34.40
C VAL A 556 -5.72 -36.74 35.48
N TYR A 557 -5.41 -36.11 36.60
CA TYR A 557 -6.42 -35.72 37.59
C TYR A 557 -6.98 -34.36 37.19
N ALA A 558 -8.30 -34.27 37.12
CA ALA A 558 -8.96 -33.04 36.75
C ALA A 558 -10.24 -32.82 37.56
N ARG A 559 -10.61 -31.55 37.68
CA ARG A 559 -11.96 -31.12 38.08
C ARG A 559 -12.35 -29.91 37.24
N PHE A 560 -13.63 -29.76 36.97
CA PHE A 560 -14.12 -28.73 36.06
C PHE A 560 -15.36 -28.06 36.64
N THR A 561 -15.31 -26.74 36.76
CA THR A 561 -16.44 -25.90 37.15
C THR A 561 -16.91 -25.13 35.91
N PRO A 562 -18.09 -25.45 35.35
CA PRO A 562 -18.61 -24.74 34.19
C PRO A 562 -18.97 -23.29 34.57
N GLY A 563 -18.65 -22.36 33.68
CA GLY A 563 -19.00 -20.95 33.80
C GLY A 563 -20.32 -20.63 33.11
N THR A 564 -20.34 -19.50 32.41
CA THR A 564 -21.50 -19.02 31.65
C THR A 564 -21.31 -19.25 30.16
N ALA A 565 -22.20 -20.02 29.55
CA ALA A 565 -22.22 -20.22 28.10
C ALA A 565 -22.53 -18.91 27.36
N LYS A 566 -21.91 -18.73 26.18
CA LYS A 566 -22.27 -17.68 25.23
C LYS A 566 -23.71 -17.89 24.78
N ALA A 567 -24.49 -16.81 24.78
CA ALA A 567 -25.86 -16.87 24.27
C ALA A 567 -25.83 -17.34 22.81
N ALA A 568 -26.72 -18.28 22.47
CA ALA A 568 -26.89 -18.70 21.09
C ALA A 568 -27.30 -17.50 20.23
N ALA A 569 -26.71 -17.38 19.04
CA ALA A 569 -27.05 -16.31 18.10
C ALA A 569 -28.50 -16.44 17.61
N ASP A 570 -28.97 -17.68 17.48
CA ASP A 570 -30.33 -18.06 17.11
C ASP A 570 -30.94 -19.01 18.14
N ALA A 571 -32.25 -18.87 18.40
CA ALA A 571 -32.96 -19.67 19.40
C ALA A 571 -33.05 -21.18 19.08
N GLU A 572 -32.68 -21.59 17.86
CA GLU A 572 -32.67 -22.99 17.38
C GLU A 572 -31.29 -23.65 17.48
N GLN A 573 -30.23 -22.90 17.80
CA GLN A 573 -28.87 -23.43 17.89
C GLN A 573 -28.63 -24.05 19.28
N GLU A 574 -28.27 -25.34 19.32
CA GLU A 574 -27.89 -26.01 20.57
C GLU A 574 -26.66 -25.33 21.18
N GLN A 575 -26.70 -25.05 22.49
CA GLN A 575 -25.54 -24.51 23.18
C GLN A 575 -24.43 -25.56 23.26
N PRO A 576 -23.17 -25.16 23.07
CA PRO A 576 -22.04 -26.07 23.21
C PRO A 576 -21.97 -26.62 24.63
N ALA A 577 -21.64 -27.90 24.77
CA ALA A 577 -21.42 -28.51 26.06
C ALA A 577 -20.28 -27.80 26.80
N LEU A 578 -20.52 -27.40 28.05
CA LEU A 578 -19.49 -26.83 28.92
C LEU A 578 -18.67 -27.97 29.54
N GLN A 579 -17.47 -28.15 29.02
CA GLN A 579 -16.53 -29.19 29.45
C GLN A 579 -15.11 -28.77 29.14
N GLY A 580 -14.17 -29.08 30.02
CA GLY A 580 -12.75 -28.93 29.72
C GLY A 580 -12.27 -29.98 28.71
N ARG A 581 -11.11 -29.75 28.09
CA ARG A 581 -10.43 -30.74 27.25
C ARG A 581 -8.96 -30.81 27.62
N VAL A 582 -8.43 -32.04 27.67
CA VAL A 582 -6.99 -32.31 27.56
C VAL A 582 -6.79 -33.15 26.30
N GLN A 583 -5.89 -32.71 25.43
CA GLN A 583 -5.60 -33.34 24.15
C GLN A 583 -4.10 -33.43 23.92
N LEU A 584 -3.64 -34.62 23.54
CA LEU A 584 -2.25 -34.91 23.22
C LEU A 584 -2.19 -35.42 21.78
N ILE A 585 -1.36 -34.78 20.96
CA ILE A 585 -1.19 -35.12 19.56
C ILE A 585 0.28 -35.37 19.27
N LEU A 586 0.57 -36.58 18.80
CA LEU A 586 1.86 -36.92 18.22
C LEU A 586 1.80 -36.63 16.72
N HIS A 587 2.80 -35.91 16.23
CA HIS A 587 2.90 -35.56 14.81
C HIS A 587 4.35 -35.64 14.33
N LYS A 588 4.53 -35.70 13.01
CA LYS A 588 5.83 -35.69 12.33
C LYS A 588 6.50 -34.31 12.46
N ASP A 589 7.62 -34.12 11.76
CA ASP A 589 8.34 -32.83 11.69
C ASP A 589 7.55 -31.78 10.88
N ALA A 590 6.56 -31.16 11.51
CA ALA A 590 5.66 -30.17 10.93
C ALA A 590 5.19 -29.16 11.98
N ALA A 591 4.81 -27.96 11.52
CA ALA A 591 4.17 -26.94 12.35
C ALA A 591 2.70 -27.28 12.64
N TYR A 592 2.48 -28.33 13.40
CA TYR A 592 1.17 -28.93 13.60
C TYR A 592 0.29 -28.10 14.55
N HIS A 593 -1.02 -28.11 14.34
CA HIS A 593 -1.98 -27.28 15.09
C HIS A 593 -2.97 -28.09 15.96
N ASP A 594 -3.40 -27.50 17.07
CA ASP A 594 -4.55 -27.93 17.87
C ASP A 594 -5.53 -26.75 18.06
N PRO A 595 -6.78 -26.83 17.54
CA PRO A 595 -7.36 -27.93 16.75
C PRO A 595 -6.62 -28.30 15.46
N GLU A 596 -6.78 -29.56 15.03
CA GLU A 596 -6.19 -30.06 13.78
C GLU A 596 -6.78 -29.31 12.57
N ILE A 597 -5.89 -28.83 11.69
CA ILE A 597 -6.22 -28.26 10.38
C ILE A 597 -6.21 -29.40 9.35
N ALA A 598 -7.16 -29.42 8.42
CA ALA A 598 -7.40 -30.57 7.55
C ALA A 598 -6.20 -30.95 6.68
N GLU A 599 -5.44 -29.93 6.25
CA GLU A 599 -4.21 -30.04 5.46
C GLU A 599 -3.07 -30.74 6.20
N MET A 600 -3.14 -30.84 7.53
CA MET A 600 -2.11 -31.47 8.38
C MET A 600 -2.45 -32.91 8.76
N ALA A 601 -3.57 -33.47 8.28
CA ALA A 601 -4.03 -34.80 8.66
C ALA A 601 -2.98 -35.90 8.41
N ASP A 602 -2.19 -35.78 7.33
CA ASP A 602 -1.12 -36.71 6.98
C ASP A 602 0.12 -36.60 7.88
N GLU A 603 0.25 -35.50 8.62
CA GLU A 603 1.34 -35.28 9.58
C GLU A 603 1.05 -35.87 10.96
N LYS A 604 -0.21 -36.20 11.25
CA LYS A 604 -0.61 -36.83 12.51
C LYS A 604 -0.12 -38.27 12.60
N VAL A 605 0.58 -38.58 13.70
CA VAL A 605 1.06 -39.93 14.03
C VAL A 605 0.04 -40.65 14.92
N GLY A 606 -0.45 -39.97 15.95
CA GLY A 606 -1.44 -40.49 16.87
C GLY A 606 -1.98 -39.42 17.79
N SER A 607 -3.10 -39.68 18.45
CA SER A 607 -3.68 -38.73 19.39
C SER A 607 -4.51 -39.41 20.46
N ALA A 608 -4.62 -38.74 21.60
CA ALA A 608 -5.51 -39.10 22.69
C ALA A 608 -6.19 -37.82 23.20
N ASN A 609 -7.43 -37.91 23.63
CA ASN A 609 -8.12 -36.80 24.27
C ASN A 609 -9.07 -37.29 25.35
N VAL A 610 -9.33 -36.41 26.33
CA VAL A 610 -10.40 -36.58 27.31
C VAL A 610 -11.21 -35.28 27.39
N LEU A 611 -12.53 -35.43 27.47
CA LEU A 611 -13.44 -34.35 27.80
C LEU A 611 -13.76 -34.43 29.29
N ILE A 612 -13.63 -33.30 29.98
CA ILE A 612 -13.80 -33.19 31.43
C ILE A 612 -15.14 -32.52 31.72
N PRO A 613 -16.20 -33.28 32.03
CA PRO A 613 -17.50 -32.71 32.38
C PRO A 613 -17.44 -32.04 33.76
N ALA A 614 -18.50 -31.33 34.13
CA ALA A 614 -18.65 -30.72 35.45
C ALA A 614 -18.40 -31.75 36.56
N THR A 615 -17.34 -31.53 37.32
CA THR A 615 -16.83 -32.46 38.33
C THR A 615 -16.20 -31.66 39.45
N GLU A 616 -16.69 -31.82 40.69
CA GLU A 616 -16.22 -31.04 41.85
C GLU A 616 -14.96 -31.64 42.48
N GLU A 617 -14.90 -32.97 42.55
CA GLU A 617 -13.80 -33.72 43.15
C GLU A 617 -12.71 -34.04 42.13
N TRP A 618 -11.45 -34.08 42.58
CA TRP A 618 -10.34 -34.55 41.76
C TRP A 618 -10.61 -35.96 41.25
N THR A 619 -10.83 -36.07 39.94
CA THR A 619 -11.18 -37.33 39.28
C THR A 619 -10.11 -37.67 38.27
N LYS A 620 -9.69 -38.94 38.24
CA LYS A 620 -8.73 -39.42 37.24
C LYS A 620 -9.45 -39.69 35.92
N PHE A 621 -8.96 -39.06 34.86
CA PHE A 621 -9.38 -39.31 33.49
C PHE A 621 -8.27 -40.02 32.73
N THR A 622 -8.64 -40.94 31.84
CA THR A 622 -7.71 -41.71 31.01
C THR A 622 -8.07 -41.53 29.54
N GLY A 623 -7.11 -41.06 28.74
CA GLY A 623 -7.23 -40.98 27.29
C GLY A 623 -6.36 -42.02 26.62
N GLU A 624 -6.95 -42.95 25.88
CA GLU A 624 -6.20 -43.96 25.11
C GLU A 624 -5.74 -43.37 23.77
N PHE A 625 -4.50 -43.66 23.38
CA PHE A 625 -3.97 -43.22 22.09
C PHE A 625 -4.52 -44.06 20.95
N SER A 626 -4.96 -43.36 19.89
CA SER A 626 -5.23 -43.95 18.59
C SER A 626 -4.14 -43.54 17.62
N TYR A 627 -3.51 -44.51 16.96
CA TYR A 627 -2.43 -44.29 16.00
C TYR A 627 -2.90 -44.53 14.57
N ALA A 628 -2.41 -43.70 13.64
CA ALA A 628 -2.68 -43.85 12.22
C ALA A 628 -1.82 -44.96 11.59
N THR A 629 -0.64 -45.25 12.17
CA THR A 629 0.30 -46.28 11.72
C THR A 629 1.02 -46.91 12.91
N ASP A 630 1.47 -48.16 12.76
CA ASP A 630 2.29 -48.87 13.76
C ASP A 630 3.77 -48.47 13.69
N GLU A 631 4.22 -47.79 12.65
CA GLU A 631 5.61 -47.33 12.51
C GLU A 631 5.80 -45.94 13.13
N ALA A 632 6.88 -45.76 13.88
CA ALA A 632 7.30 -44.46 14.40
C ALA A 632 8.04 -43.69 13.30
N PRO A 633 7.77 -42.39 13.07
CA PRO A 633 8.61 -41.58 12.20
C PRO A 633 10.00 -41.35 12.82
N GLU A 634 10.96 -40.95 12.00
CA GLU A 634 12.33 -40.63 12.46
C GLU A 634 12.36 -39.43 13.41
N VAL A 635 11.55 -38.41 13.11
CA VAL A 635 11.35 -37.22 13.95
C VAL A 635 9.86 -37.13 14.28
N GLN A 636 9.55 -36.94 15.55
CA GLN A 636 8.20 -36.66 16.03
C GLN A 636 8.21 -35.63 17.15
N TYR A 637 7.08 -34.96 17.30
CA TYR A 637 6.81 -33.99 18.34
C TYR A 637 5.50 -34.34 19.05
N LEU A 638 5.37 -33.86 20.29
CA LEU A 638 4.13 -33.94 21.07
C LEU A 638 3.56 -32.53 21.28
N LEU A 639 2.40 -32.27 20.69
CA LEU A 639 1.58 -31.10 20.99
C LEU A 639 0.53 -31.52 22.03
N ALA A 640 0.79 -31.22 23.29
CA ALA A 640 -0.16 -31.39 24.37
C ALA A 640 -0.82 -30.04 24.66
N SER A 641 -2.15 -30.01 24.73
CA SER A 641 -2.92 -28.81 25.01
C SER A 641 -4.03 -29.11 26.01
N ALA A 642 -4.32 -28.14 26.88
CA ALA A 642 -5.51 -28.15 27.70
C ALA A 642 -6.28 -26.84 27.58
N THR A 643 -7.61 -26.93 27.48
CA THR A 643 -8.48 -25.76 27.34
C THR A 643 -9.74 -25.89 28.19
N THR A 644 -10.24 -24.75 28.66
CA THR A 644 -11.50 -24.67 29.43
C THR A 644 -12.74 -25.04 28.62
N ASN A 645 -12.68 -24.98 27.28
CA ASN A 645 -13.75 -25.44 26.41
C ASN A 645 -13.19 -25.88 25.04
N PRO A 646 -13.55 -27.07 24.51
CA PRO A 646 -13.10 -27.49 23.19
C PRO A 646 -13.67 -26.64 22.05
N VAL A 647 -14.77 -25.92 22.29
CA VAL A 647 -15.35 -24.96 21.34
C VAL A 647 -14.80 -23.57 21.66
N PRO A 648 -14.04 -22.93 20.76
CA PRO A 648 -13.45 -21.63 21.02
C PRO A 648 -14.50 -20.54 21.30
N GLY A 649 -14.32 -19.78 22.38
CA GLY A 649 -15.20 -18.67 22.76
C GLY A 649 -16.62 -19.06 23.15
N ALA A 650 -16.85 -20.34 23.44
CA ALA A 650 -18.16 -20.87 23.81
C ALA A 650 -18.65 -20.42 25.20
N SER A 651 -17.76 -20.05 26.11
CA SER A 651 -18.10 -19.75 27.49
C SER A 651 -17.06 -18.87 28.18
N LYS A 652 -17.49 -18.20 29.25
CA LYS A 652 -16.64 -17.40 30.15
C LYS A 652 -16.77 -17.89 31.58
N ASP A 653 -15.78 -17.58 32.42
CA ASP A 653 -15.73 -17.93 33.84
C ASP A 653 -15.68 -19.45 34.12
N ASP A 654 -15.38 -20.27 33.12
CA ASP A 654 -15.07 -21.68 33.31
C ASP A 654 -13.76 -21.83 34.08
N GLN A 655 -13.64 -22.88 34.88
CA GLN A 655 -12.40 -23.24 35.57
C GLN A 655 -12.09 -24.70 35.33
N LEU A 656 -10.94 -24.97 34.71
CA LEU A 656 -10.38 -26.31 34.57
C LEU A 656 -9.13 -26.40 35.42
N ASP A 657 -9.15 -27.31 36.38
CA ASP A 657 -8.02 -27.61 37.25
C ASP A 657 -7.43 -28.96 36.83
N LEU A 658 -6.10 -29.01 36.71
CA LEU A 658 -5.35 -30.18 36.27
C LEU A 658 -4.19 -30.46 37.22
N ASP A 659 -3.92 -31.75 37.42
CA ASP A 659 -2.78 -32.24 38.17
C ASP A 659 -2.36 -33.65 37.69
N GLU A 660 -1.10 -34.01 37.92
CA GLU A 660 -0.54 -35.36 37.74
C GLU A 660 -0.84 -35.96 36.35
N LEU A 661 -0.54 -35.21 35.29
CA LEU A 661 -0.62 -35.70 33.91
C LEU A 661 0.56 -36.63 33.62
N ARG A 662 0.27 -37.88 33.22
CA ARG A 662 1.28 -38.91 32.98
C ARG A 662 0.99 -39.72 31.73
N LEU A 663 2.01 -39.96 30.91
CA LEU A 663 1.94 -40.87 29.78
C LEU A 663 2.15 -42.31 30.24
N ILE A 664 1.34 -43.23 29.74
CA ILE A 664 1.31 -44.64 30.12
C ILE A 664 1.83 -45.50 28.95
N TYR A 665 2.74 -46.42 29.27
CA TYR A 665 3.35 -47.35 28.33
C TYR A 665 3.11 -48.79 28.80
N TYR A 666 2.32 -49.56 28.07
CA TYR A 666 1.99 -50.93 28.43
C TYR A 666 3.14 -51.89 28.13
N SER A 667 3.61 -52.57 29.16
CA SER A 667 4.60 -53.65 29.06
C SER A 667 3.99 -55.05 29.22
N THR A 668 2.70 -55.23 28.93
CA THR A 668 1.99 -56.51 29.09
C THR A 668 1.60 -57.12 27.74
N LEU A 669 1.28 -58.42 27.74
CA LEU A 669 0.64 -59.09 26.61
C LEU A 669 -0.88 -58.89 26.66
N LYS A 670 -1.52 -58.77 25.50
CA LYS A 670 -2.99 -58.83 25.38
C LYS A 670 -3.49 -60.21 24.96
N ASN A 671 -2.61 -61.06 24.42
CA ASN A 671 -2.91 -62.45 24.12
C ASN A 671 -1.64 -63.32 24.20
N LEU A 672 -1.80 -64.56 24.66
CA LEU A 672 -0.76 -65.59 24.68
C LEU A 672 -1.35 -66.88 24.14
N GLN A 673 -0.73 -67.45 23.12
CA GLN A 673 -1.20 -68.64 22.43
C GLN A 673 -0.15 -69.74 22.41
N ILE A 674 -0.63 -70.98 22.40
CA ILE A 674 0.17 -72.18 22.20
C ILE A 674 -0.54 -73.05 21.15
N ASP A 675 0.19 -73.50 20.13
CA ASP A 675 -0.37 -74.21 18.97
C ASP A 675 -1.60 -73.50 18.34
N GLY A 676 -1.52 -72.16 18.22
CA GLY A 676 -2.57 -71.33 17.65
C GLY A 676 -3.84 -71.19 18.50
N LYS A 677 -3.82 -71.60 19.77
CA LYS A 677 -4.93 -71.45 20.72
C LYS A 677 -4.53 -70.61 21.92
N THR A 678 -5.37 -69.67 22.32
CA THR A 678 -5.17 -68.88 23.54
C THR A 678 -5.05 -69.80 24.76
N VAL A 679 -4.04 -69.52 25.59
CA VAL A 679 -3.80 -70.23 26.84
C VAL A 679 -5.00 -70.04 27.78
N GLU A 680 -5.52 -71.14 28.31
CA GLU A 680 -6.67 -71.11 29.22
C GLU A 680 -6.36 -70.30 30.49
N GLY A 681 -7.27 -69.40 30.85
CA GLY A 681 -7.10 -68.51 32.00
C GLY A 681 -5.98 -67.48 31.82
N PHE A 682 -5.66 -67.11 30.58
CA PHE A 682 -4.77 -65.98 30.29
C PHE A 682 -5.34 -64.68 30.86
N SER A 683 -4.47 -63.93 31.56
CA SER A 683 -4.70 -62.57 32.01
C SER A 683 -3.39 -61.77 31.87
N PRO A 684 -3.43 -60.50 31.45
CA PRO A 684 -2.24 -59.65 31.40
C PRO A 684 -1.46 -59.58 32.72
N GLU A 685 -2.14 -59.70 33.86
CA GLU A 685 -1.55 -59.64 35.21
C GLU A 685 -0.94 -60.97 35.67
N LYS A 686 -1.33 -62.08 35.05
CA LYS A 686 -0.83 -63.40 35.40
C LYS A 686 0.45 -63.68 34.59
N THR A 687 1.57 -63.77 35.31
CA THR A 687 2.91 -63.93 34.74
C THR A 687 3.40 -65.37 34.69
N GLU A 688 2.68 -66.33 35.26
CA GLU A 688 3.07 -67.74 35.28
C GLU A 688 1.97 -68.65 34.75
N TYR A 689 2.32 -69.53 33.81
CA TYR A 689 1.43 -70.50 33.18
C TYR A 689 2.05 -71.89 33.19
N THR A 690 1.26 -72.90 33.55
CA THR A 690 1.66 -74.30 33.51
C THR A 690 0.78 -75.05 32.53
N ILE A 691 1.39 -75.76 31.58
CA ILE A 691 0.71 -76.55 30.56
C ILE A 691 1.10 -78.02 30.72
N GLU A 692 0.13 -78.92 30.75
CA GLU A 692 0.42 -80.35 30.78
C GLU A 692 0.76 -80.85 29.37
N SER A 693 2.00 -81.27 29.16
CA SER A 693 2.49 -81.82 27.90
C SER A 693 3.85 -82.49 28.08
N ASP A 694 4.03 -83.67 27.49
CA ASP A 694 5.33 -84.35 27.39
C ASP A 694 6.10 -83.95 26.12
N ASN A 695 5.52 -83.09 25.27
CA ASN A 695 6.14 -82.60 24.05
C ASN A 695 6.81 -81.24 24.28
N ALA A 696 8.13 -81.23 24.49
CA ALA A 696 8.92 -80.02 24.69
C ALA A 696 8.86 -79.05 23.48
N ASP A 697 8.66 -79.56 22.26
CA ASP A 697 8.55 -78.73 21.04
C ASP A 697 7.33 -77.82 21.07
N LEU A 698 6.35 -78.08 21.94
CA LEU A 698 5.17 -77.23 22.12
C LEU A 698 5.55 -75.79 22.49
N LEU A 699 6.67 -75.57 23.21
CA LEU A 699 7.16 -74.23 23.54
C LEU A 699 7.55 -73.41 22.31
N ASN A 700 7.98 -74.06 21.22
CA ASN A 700 8.34 -73.38 19.97
C ASN A 700 7.09 -72.82 19.26
N THR A 701 5.91 -73.39 19.52
CA THR A 701 4.63 -72.93 18.95
C THR A 701 4.05 -71.70 19.65
N ILE A 702 4.66 -71.25 20.75
CA ILE A 702 4.16 -70.11 21.50
C ILE A 702 4.21 -68.86 20.62
N THR A 703 3.07 -68.22 20.45
CA THR A 703 2.90 -66.90 19.85
C THR A 703 2.20 -65.98 20.84
N PHE A 704 2.34 -64.67 20.64
CA PHE A 704 1.79 -63.69 21.55
C PHE A 704 1.44 -62.41 20.80
N GLU A 705 0.59 -61.62 21.43
CA GLU A 705 0.23 -60.29 20.95
C GLU A 705 0.50 -59.30 22.07
N LYS A 706 1.37 -58.30 21.79
CA LYS A 706 1.69 -57.25 22.75
C LYS A 706 0.51 -56.31 22.95
N LYS A 707 0.35 -55.78 24.17
CA LYS A 707 -0.66 -54.75 24.46
C LYS A 707 -0.18 -53.37 24.00
N GLY A 708 1.09 -53.04 24.29
CA GLY A 708 1.66 -51.74 23.96
C GLY A 708 2.07 -51.61 22.50
N VAL A 709 1.70 -50.51 21.84
CA VAL A 709 1.99 -50.27 20.41
C VAL A 709 3.50 -50.13 20.18
N GLY A 710 4.18 -49.37 21.04
CA GLY A 710 5.64 -49.16 21.01
C GLY A 710 6.45 -50.20 21.79
N ALA A 711 5.80 -51.17 22.43
CA ALA A 711 6.48 -52.16 23.26
C ALA A 711 7.36 -53.11 22.41
N SER A 712 8.49 -53.54 22.97
CA SER A 712 9.37 -54.55 22.38
C SER A 712 9.29 -55.86 23.16
N VAL A 713 9.58 -57.00 22.51
CA VAL A 713 9.44 -58.32 23.14
C VAL A 713 10.65 -59.19 22.86
N GLU A 714 11.15 -59.83 23.91
CA GLU A 714 12.19 -60.85 23.88
C GLU A 714 11.60 -62.21 24.28
N LYS A 715 11.72 -63.22 23.41
CA LYS A 715 11.27 -64.59 23.67
C LYS A 715 12.48 -65.50 23.83
N ASN A 716 12.56 -66.19 24.96
CA ASN A 716 13.57 -67.20 25.24
C ASN A 716 12.91 -68.56 25.49
N VAL A 717 13.39 -69.61 24.83
CA VAL A 717 12.89 -70.99 24.99
C VAL A 717 14.00 -71.86 25.55
N ASP A 718 13.76 -72.45 26.71
CA ASP A 718 14.62 -73.42 27.37
C ASP A 718 13.96 -74.81 27.32
N PRO A 719 14.23 -75.61 26.27
CA PRO A 719 13.65 -76.95 26.12
C PRO A 719 14.21 -77.97 27.13
N ILE A 720 15.36 -77.70 27.77
CA ILE A 720 15.95 -78.61 28.77
C ILE A 720 15.15 -78.54 30.06
N ASN A 721 14.76 -77.32 30.47
CA ASN A 721 13.98 -77.09 31.68
C ASN A 721 12.47 -77.03 31.43
N ASN A 722 12.02 -77.22 30.19
CA ASN A 722 10.63 -77.11 29.77
C ASN A 722 9.99 -75.74 30.11
N VAL A 723 10.74 -74.65 29.88
CA VAL A 723 10.31 -73.29 30.18
C VAL A 723 10.45 -72.39 28.95
N CYS A 724 9.47 -71.53 28.71
CA CYS A 724 9.60 -70.38 27.81
C CYS A 724 9.34 -69.10 28.60
N THR A 725 10.25 -68.13 28.44
CA THR A 725 10.14 -66.80 29.03
C THR A 725 9.88 -65.78 27.92
N ILE A 726 8.89 -64.91 28.12
CA ILE A 726 8.57 -63.79 27.24
C ILE A 726 8.70 -62.52 28.07
N THR A 727 9.71 -61.71 27.78
CA THR A 727 9.89 -60.40 28.41
C THR A 727 9.34 -59.33 27.48
N VAL A 728 8.34 -58.59 27.94
CA VAL A 728 7.77 -57.45 27.23
C VAL A 728 8.30 -56.18 27.89
N TYR A 729 8.98 -55.36 27.12
CA TYR A 729 9.51 -54.06 27.55
C TYR A 729 8.57 -52.96 27.07
N GLY A 730 8.16 -52.06 27.95
CA GLY A 730 7.42 -50.85 27.56
C GLY A 730 8.28 -49.98 26.64
N ASN A 731 7.64 -49.10 25.88
CA ASN A 731 8.37 -48.25 24.93
C ASN A 731 9.38 -47.30 25.62
N ASP A 732 9.09 -46.89 26.86
CA ASP A 732 9.94 -46.04 27.71
C ASP A 732 11.01 -46.82 28.51
N TYR A 733 11.20 -48.13 28.28
CA TYR A 733 12.06 -48.97 29.13
C TYR A 733 13.49 -48.45 29.29
N ASP A 734 14.07 -47.84 28.25
CA ASP A 734 15.44 -47.35 28.28
C ASP A 734 15.63 -46.18 29.26
N VAL A 735 14.58 -45.40 29.51
CA VAL A 735 14.56 -44.32 30.51
C VAL A 735 13.80 -44.70 31.79
N ASN A 736 13.03 -45.79 31.76
CA ASN A 736 12.28 -46.35 32.87
C ASN A 736 12.45 -47.88 32.94
N PRO A 737 13.58 -48.39 33.48
CA PRO A 737 13.88 -49.82 33.48
C PRO A 737 12.93 -50.69 34.31
N ALA A 738 12.02 -50.07 35.08
CA ALA A 738 10.98 -50.78 35.81
C ALA A 738 9.81 -51.19 34.90
N ASN A 739 9.63 -50.57 33.73
CA ASN A 739 8.51 -50.86 32.84
C ASN A 739 8.74 -52.10 31.96
N LYS A 740 8.73 -53.27 32.60
CA LYS A 740 8.76 -54.56 31.92
C LYS A 740 7.89 -55.59 32.62
N THR A 741 7.33 -56.53 31.87
CA THR A 741 6.64 -57.70 32.40
C THR A 741 7.26 -58.98 31.83
N VAL A 742 7.45 -59.98 32.69
CA VAL A 742 8.02 -61.28 32.31
C VAL A 742 6.95 -62.35 32.46
N TYR A 743 6.58 -63.01 31.36
CA TYR A 743 5.68 -64.15 31.34
C TYR A 743 6.48 -65.45 31.24
N THR A 744 6.15 -66.43 32.07
CA THR A 744 6.80 -67.74 32.12
C THR A 744 5.78 -68.83 31.82
N VAL A 745 6.01 -69.60 30.76
CA VAL A 745 5.22 -70.80 30.40
C VAL A 745 6.05 -72.03 30.68
N LYS A 746 5.57 -72.91 31.58
CA LYS A 746 6.24 -74.14 31.98
C LYS A 746 5.44 -75.36 31.53
N LEU A 747 6.08 -76.34 30.91
CA LEU A 747 5.45 -77.64 30.68
C LEU A 747 5.63 -78.55 31.89
N THR A 748 4.57 -79.23 32.27
CA THR A 748 4.59 -80.29 33.30
C THR A 748 4.14 -81.60 32.68
N SER A 749 4.79 -82.69 33.09
CA SER A 749 4.48 -84.02 32.58
C SER A 749 3.12 -84.48 33.10
N THR A 750 2.30 -85.05 32.22
CA THR A 750 1.08 -85.75 32.66
C THR A 750 1.52 -86.96 33.50
N THR A 751 0.89 -87.23 34.64
CA THR A 751 1.25 -88.38 35.49
C THR A 751 1.00 -89.71 34.75
N SER A 752 1.96 -90.10 33.93
CA SER A 752 2.15 -91.43 33.38
C SER A 752 3.38 -92.01 34.08
N ILE A 753 3.19 -93.12 34.81
CA ILE A 753 4.19 -93.90 35.56
C ILE A 753 5.64 -93.57 35.18
N GLY A 754 6.34 -92.88 36.09
CA GLY A 754 7.74 -92.57 35.97
C GLY A 754 8.58 -93.84 35.75
N SER A 755 9.47 -93.76 34.76
CA SER A 755 10.78 -94.39 34.76
C SER A 755 10.85 -95.79 35.42
N VAL A 756 10.59 -96.85 34.67
CA VAL A 756 11.34 -98.09 34.91
C VAL A 756 12.60 -97.99 34.04
N SER A 757 13.68 -97.46 34.61
CA SER A 757 14.99 -97.45 33.94
C SER A 757 15.46 -98.90 33.74
N ALA A 758 16.12 -99.16 32.61
CA ALA A 758 16.66 -100.48 32.25
C ALA A 758 17.96 -100.84 33.01
N ASP A 759 18.39 -100.03 33.98
CA ASP A 759 19.76 -100.07 34.52
C ASP A 759 19.94 -100.92 35.78
N ASN A 760 19.06 -101.90 36.03
CA ASN A 760 19.30 -102.94 37.02
C ASN A 760 18.91 -104.33 36.48
N ALA A 761 19.64 -104.76 35.44
CA ALA A 761 19.52 -106.04 34.75
C ALA A 761 19.97 -107.27 35.59
N ALA A 762 19.79 -107.25 36.92
CA ALA A 762 20.04 -108.40 37.79
C ALA A 762 18.75 -109.07 38.30
N ASN A 763 17.56 -108.52 38.03
CA ASN A 763 16.28 -109.13 38.41
C ASN A 763 15.24 -108.86 37.31
N HIS A 764 15.03 -109.84 36.41
CA HIS A 764 13.95 -109.81 35.42
C HIS A 764 12.59 -109.63 36.11
N LYS A 765 11.96 -108.46 35.96
CA LYS A 765 10.65 -108.16 36.58
C LYS A 765 9.60 -108.04 35.48
N THR A 766 8.55 -108.86 35.61
CA THR A 766 7.40 -108.87 34.69
C THR A 766 6.22 -108.16 35.33
N TYR A 767 5.50 -107.34 34.56
CA TYR A 767 4.30 -106.63 34.99
C TYR A 767 3.15 -106.87 34.00
N THR A 768 1.90 -106.87 34.50
CA THR A 768 0.71 -106.78 33.63
C THR A 768 0.70 -105.45 32.86
N LEU A 769 -0.10 -105.37 31.81
CA LEU A 769 -0.37 -104.11 31.12
C LEU A 769 -1.03 -103.05 32.02
N GLY A 770 -1.60 -103.46 33.15
CA GLY A 770 -2.11 -102.57 34.21
C GLY A 770 -1.11 -102.25 35.31
N GLY A 771 0.18 -102.56 35.14
CA GLY A 771 1.25 -102.16 36.06
C GLY A 771 1.45 -103.04 37.30
N VAL A 772 0.68 -104.12 37.47
CA VAL A 772 0.83 -105.05 38.60
C VAL A 772 2.01 -106.01 38.37
N ARG A 773 2.92 -106.13 39.35
CA ARG A 773 4.10 -107.02 39.28
C ARG A 773 3.71 -108.49 39.41
N ILE A 774 4.28 -109.35 38.56
CA ILE A 774 4.04 -110.79 38.52
C ILE A 774 5.37 -111.54 38.46
N ASN A 775 5.54 -112.53 39.35
CA ASN A 775 6.77 -113.33 39.42
C ASN A 775 6.78 -114.57 38.50
N LYS A 776 5.60 -115.08 38.11
CA LYS A 776 5.42 -116.21 37.18
C LYS A 776 4.26 -115.93 36.23
N PRO A 777 4.47 -115.19 35.13
CA PRO A 777 3.42 -114.91 34.15
C PRO A 777 2.95 -116.20 33.48
N ALA A 778 1.64 -116.33 33.24
CA ALA A 778 1.09 -117.32 32.31
C ALA A 778 1.37 -116.87 30.86
N ALA A 779 1.04 -117.70 29.86
CA ALA A 779 1.18 -117.29 28.46
C ALA A 779 0.29 -116.06 28.18
N GLY A 780 0.88 -114.95 27.72
CA GLY A 780 0.17 -113.68 27.57
C GLY A 780 1.08 -112.50 27.30
N LEU A 781 0.49 -111.32 27.07
CA LEU A 781 1.22 -110.09 26.78
C LEU A 781 1.51 -109.32 28.09
N TYR A 782 2.79 -109.08 28.36
CA TYR A 782 3.27 -108.42 29.58
C TYR A 782 4.29 -107.33 29.27
N ILE A 783 4.61 -106.50 30.26
CA ILE A 783 5.78 -105.63 30.24
C ILE A 783 6.90 -106.35 30.97
N VAL A 784 7.93 -106.75 30.23
CA VAL A 784 9.13 -107.44 30.74
C VAL A 784 10.32 -106.54 30.47
N ASP A 785 11.04 -106.16 31.53
CA ASP A 785 12.23 -105.28 31.44
C ASP A 785 11.96 -104.00 30.63
N GLY A 786 10.79 -103.39 30.85
CA GLY A 786 10.37 -102.16 30.20
C GLY A 786 9.84 -102.31 28.76
N LYS A 787 9.77 -103.53 28.21
CA LYS A 787 9.25 -103.76 26.83
C LYS A 787 8.01 -104.67 26.83
N LYS A 788 7.04 -104.36 25.96
CA LYS A 788 5.89 -105.25 25.71
C LYS A 788 6.41 -106.54 25.05
N LYS A 789 6.18 -107.67 25.68
CA LYS A 789 6.62 -108.98 25.21
C LYS A 789 5.53 -110.02 25.45
N VAL A 790 5.29 -110.85 24.44
CA VAL A 790 4.46 -112.04 24.62
C VAL A 790 5.32 -113.10 25.32
N VAL A 791 4.94 -113.42 26.55
CA VAL A 791 5.47 -114.59 27.25
C VAL A 791 4.69 -115.79 26.73
N LYS A 792 5.40 -116.80 26.22
CA LYS A 792 4.80 -118.04 25.71
C LYS A 792 4.75 -119.10 26.78
#